data_AF-A0A1V2AVC6-F1
#
_entry.id   AF-A0A1V2AVC6-F1
#
_cell.length_a   1.000
_cell.length_b   1.000
_cell.length_c   1.000
_cell.angle_alpha   90.00
_cell.angle_beta   90.00
_cell.angle_gamma   90.00
#
_symmetry.space_group_name_H-M   'P 1'
#
loop_
_entity.id
_entity.type
_entity.pdbx_description
1 polymer ?
#
loop_
_entity_poly.entity_id
_entity_poly.type
_entity_poly.pdbx_seq_one_letter_code
_entity_poly.pdbx_strand_id
1 'polypeptide(L)'
;MSDWKITSTVADELCFQYQYDARGRMISKKIPGAGAVLMAYDSRNRVVFTQDSIQRQKSTPEWITTFYDGLNRPYETAIYTTALTRENLQCSITTNLDDTSVINLSSFTADLVVTTYNSADSAYQATNSITFDPEFTTPDNAEVEASIVNDDGITSVASSNPVPVISSSALSPLSYTYYDNYNYTGVHSLVNTGLSKPEAGDNPYSQANTSSSTRVATLTTGTKVRILGTDQWLTTTNYFDDDALTIQTIADNHTGGKDVTSLLYDYNGKVLSTYLTHTNPSSTVTPQTTLLTKMGYDAAGHLISLVKRLNDSTNLEEKIAENTYNELGQLQQKKIGVAASGQLDTLTYTYNIKGWLAGINKAFVNSTGTDNWFGEEISYDDGFDSSQYNGNIAGIKWKTRSNGIPRAYGFGYDGTNRLKKAIFNQQNNTGAAWTSDKAYFTVSNLAYDANGNISSMKQQGLIGTTNSNVDNLTYTYQANSNKLLTVTDASNTSTAKLGDFNDGTNTGNDYTYNGNGNLISDQNKQITSISYNLLNLPEKILVSGKGTINYLYTADGRKLKKTVVDSTSSPVKTTVTDYIEGLVYERDTLRYIIHEEGRIRPEYDSGKALVYHWDYFEKDHLGNVRVVLGDNADTSVYAATMETASSATENALFSNIDNTRTALPAGYPTDETTNPNAYVARLNAESGEKIGPSIVLRVMAGDTLQLGVKAFYKSTAASTSTTTTSSMLAALIQAFSSSTISDGTHAAAGTNSAISSAYTSSEYEELISKDADENLATKPKAYLTYVLFDDLFNMVDDNSGVKQVQGNPDELQTLTVEKFVIKKTGFVYIYTSNESGENVYFDNLVVVHNRGPLLEETHYYPFGLTMAGISSNTLKGVNYAENKKKYNGNELQSKEFSDGSGLELYDFNARTYDQQIGRFVQIDPLIEDGGQEILSPYHFSFNNPVRYSDPDGKCPFCAAIPFLPAIVDGIAALGAATGVTVVIIQAVDKLKEVNWEGAFNGANVGSANLTFAPQITLSPSEVLSSKTENKPSGNKTSNNAPASDKTSSDKTKETSRAARREAMRDAGIPTSQQPSSQSKNKSGREYTYETTGPGGKKEQKSVQQQTQDKSHPGQAHWEAGSVKTDDAGNVRTNNYNRPKLKNDKSKVNYND
;
A
#
# COMPACT_ATOMS: atom_id res chain seq x y z
N MET A 1 10.69 12.28 46.59
CA MET A 1 11.24 12.41 45.23
C MET A 1 11.98 13.73 45.20
N SER A 2 13.30 13.66 45.03
CA SER A 2 14.21 14.81 44.94
C SER A 2 13.81 15.76 43.81
N ASP A 3 14.08 17.05 43.94
CA ASP A 3 13.74 18.10 42.96
C ASP A 3 14.15 17.73 41.51
N TRP A 4 13.23 17.23 40.69
CA TRP A 4 13.44 17.06 39.25
C TRP A 4 13.48 18.46 38.61
N LYS A 5 14.67 19.03 38.45
CA LYS A 5 14.85 20.22 37.61
C LYS A 5 14.96 19.78 36.15
N ILE A 6 13.86 19.87 35.42
CA ILE A 6 13.84 19.69 33.97
C ILE A 6 14.54 20.91 33.36
N THR A 7 15.67 20.69 32.69
CA THR A 7 16.37 21.75 31.96
C THR A 7 15.57 22.14 30.71
N SER A 8 15.78 23.35 30.18
CA SER A 8 15.12 23.78 28.93
C SER A 8 15.39 22.81 27.78
N THR A 9 16.62 22.30 27.65
CA THR A 9 16.98 21.31 26.62
C THR A 9 16.16 20.03 26.75
N VAL A 10 16.03 19.47 27.97
CA VAL A 10 15.23 18.25 28.19
C VAL A 10 13.75 18.54 27.89
N ALA A 11 13.23 19.68 28.34
CA ALA A 11 11.85 20.07 28.04
C ALA A 11 11.62 20.17 26.52
N ASP A 12 12.55 20.78 25.80
CA ASP A 12 12.40 21.08 24.37
C ASP A 12 12.56 19.85 23.47
N GLU A 13 13.42 18.92 23.86
CA GLU A 13 13.82 17.80 23.00
C GLU A 13 13.22 16.44 23.44
N LEU A 14 12.73 16.30 24.68
CA LEU A 14 12.16 15.04 25.21
C LEU A 14 10.77 15.17 25.84
N CYS A 15 10.23 16.36 26.05
CA CYS A 15 8.92 16.53 26.69
C CYS A 15 7.86 17.06 25.73
N PHE A 16 6.65 16.50 25.85
CA PHE A 16 5.45 17.16 25.35
C PHE A 16 5.14 18.38 26.22
N GLN A 17 4.90 19.53 25.60
CA GLN A 17 4.57 20.76 26.31
C GLN A 17 3.26 21.34 25.79
N TYR A 18 2.32 21.59 26.70
CA TYR A 18 1.03 22.19 26.40
C TYR A 18 0.83 23.43 27.25
N GLN A 19 0.39 24.51 26.62
CA GLN A 19 -0.02 25.72 27.33
C GLN A 19 -1.48 25.99 27.03
N TYR A 20 -2.23 26.32 28.08
CA TYR A 20 -3.66 26.58 28.02
C TYR A 20 -3.95 28.02 28.42
N ASP A 21 -4.96 28.61 27.79
CA ASP A 21 -5.50 29.90 28.24
C ASP A 21 -6.40 29.75 29.47
N ALA A 22 -6.90 30.88 30.00
CA ALA A 22 -7.79 30.90 31.17
C ALA A 22 -9.15 30.19 30.94
N ARG A 23 -9.49 29.85 29.70
CA ARG A 23 -10.70 29.09 29.33
C ARG A 23 -10.41 27.59 29.17
N GLY A 24 -9.18 27.14 29.42
CA GLY A 24 -8.76 25.75 29.27
C GLY A 24 -8.54 25.32 27.82
N ARG A 25 -8.37 26.26 26.88
CA ARG A 25 -8.09 25.96 25.47
C ARG A 25 -6.59 25.94 25.21
N MET A 26 -6.12 24.98 24.42
CA MET A 26 -4.68 24.79 24.15
C MET A 26 -4.16 25.87 23.18
N ILE A 27 -3.40 26.84 23.68
CA ILE A 27 -2.87 27.95 22.86
C ILE A 27 -1.47 27.70 22.30
N SER A 28 -0.77 26.71 22.84
CA SER A 28 0.52 26.24 22.35
C SER A 28 0.66 24.75 22.61
N LYS A 29 1.13 24.03 21.60
CA LYS A 29 1.53 22.62 21.66
C LYS A 29 2.96 22.49 21.19
N LYS A 30 3.78 21.68 21.86
CA LYS A 30 5.13 21.35 21.42
C LYS A 30 5.37 19.85 21.62
N ILE A 31 5.75 19.19 20.52
CA ILE A 31 6.17 17.79 20.50
C ILE A 31 7.69 17.74 20.72
N PRO A 32 8.23 16.71 21.40
CA PRO A 32 9.68 16.54 21.59
C PRO A 32 10.49 16.72 20.31
N GLY A 33 11.42 17.67 20.31
CA GLY A 33 12.32 17.94 19.17
C GLY A 33 11.72 18.80 18.06
N ALA A 34 10.44 19.15 18.12
CA ALA A 34 9.79 20.11 17.24
C ALA A 34 9.64 21.47 17.93
N GLY A 35 9.59 22.56 17.17
CA GLY A 35 9.16 23.86 17.68
C GLY A 35 7.66 23.89 17.99
N ALA A 36 7.22 24.87 18.78
CA ALA A 36 5.82 24.95 19.18
C ALA A 36 4.90 25.26 18.00
N VAL A 37 3.69 24.71 18.00
CA VAL A 37 2.55 25.11 17.20
C VAL A 37 1.67 26.02 18.06
N LEU A 38 1.47 27.26 17.61
CA LEU A 38 0.63 28.25 18.29
C LEU A 38 -0.79 28.18 17.75
N MET A 39 -1.77 28.43 18.60
CA MET A 39 -3.20 28.40 18.25
C MET A 39 -3.91 29.65 18.79
N ALA A 40 -4.82 30.19 17.99
CA ALA A 40 -5.74 31.26 18.39
C ALA A 40 -7.18 30.87 18.07
N TYR A 41 -8.10 31.27 18.94
CA TYR A 41 -9.47 30.78 18.94
C TYR A 41 -10.50 31.90 18.84
N ASP A 42 -11.63 31.60 18.20
CA ASP A 42 -12.79 32.48 18.18
C ASP A 42 -13.64 32.44 19.46
N SER A 43 -14.70 33.26 19.48
CA SER A 43 -15.66 33.32 20.59
C SER A 43 -16.42 32.00 20.78
N ARG A 44 -16.58 31.20 19.72
CA ARG A 44 -17.23 29.88 19.67
C ARG A 44 -16.26 28.73 20.01
N ASN A 45 -15.04 29.01 20.45
CA ASN A 45 -13.98 28.04 20.78
C ASN A 45 -13.46 27.22 19.60
N ARG A 46 -13.58 27.72 18.38
CA ARG A 46 -13.00 27.10 17.18
C ARG A 46 -11.59 27.63 16.97
N VAL A 47 -10.67 26.78 16.53
CA VAL A 47 -9.30 27.18 16.17
C VAL A 47 -9.37 27.94 14.85
N VAL A 48 -9.04 29.23 14.86
CA VAL A 48 -9.02 30.05 13.65
C VAL A 48 -7.64 30.13 13.06
N PHE A 49 -6.62 30.36 13.89
CA PHE A 49 -5.24 30.47 13.41
C PHE A 49 -4.36 29.40 14.04
N THR A 50 -3.55 28.74 13.21
CA THR A 50 -2.44 27.91 13.65
C THR A 50 -1.15 28.35 12.99
N GLN A 51 -0.03 28.21 13.71
CA GLN A 51 1.28 28.56 13.16
C GLN A 51 2.37 27.69 13.77
N ASP A 52 3.11 27.00 12.91
CA ASP A 52 4.25 26.19 13.32
C ASP A 52 5.55 27.00 13.44
N SER A 53 6.66 26.32 13.72
CA SER A 53 7.95 26.97 13.94
C SER A 53 8.57 27.52 12.66
N ILE A 54 8.38 26.84 11.53
CA ILE A 54 8.94 27.25 10.23
C ILE A 54 8.20 28.46 9.70
N GLN A 55 6.87 28.46 9.78
CA GLN A 55 6.01 29.57 9.39
C GLN A 55 6.33 30.85 10.19
N ARG A 56 6.68 30.74 11.47
CA ARG A 56 7.16 31.88 12.28
C ARG A 56 8.48 32.46 11.81
N GLN A 57 9.36 31.61 11.28
CA GLN A 57 10.74 31.97 10.94
C GLN A 57 10.88 32.52 9.51
N LYS A 58 9.81 32.48 8.71
CA LYS A 58 9.78 33.10 7.39
C LYS A 58 10.01 34.62 7.48
N SER A 59 10.59 35.19 6.43
CA SER A 59 10.87 36.64 6.34
C SER A 59 9.62 37.50 6.54
N THR A 60 8.48 37.01 6.06
CA THR A 60 7.16 37.44 6.51
C THR A 60 6.47 36.24 7.14
N PRO A 61 6.13 36.27 8.44
CA PRO A 61 5.49 35.14 9.09
C PRO A 61 4.14 34.80 8.48
N GLU A 62 3.82 33.51 8.52
CA GLU A 62 2.58 32.97 7.97
C GLU A 62 1.77 32.28 9.06
N TRP A 63 0.44 32.28 8.92
CA TRP A 63 -0.49 31.51 9.74
C TRP A 63 -1.38 30.68 8.84
N ILE A 64 -1.72 29.45 9.20
CA ILE A 64 -2.87 28.78 8.60
C ILE A 64 -4.12 29.35 9.26
N THR A 65 -5.05 29.84 8.46
CA THR A 65 -6.35 30.32 8.92
C THR A 65 -7.45 29.39 8.45
N THR A 66 -8.41 29.09 9.33
CA THR A 66 -9.60 28.29 9.03
C THR A 66 -10.85 29.16 9.20
N PHE A 67 -11.67 29.22 8.16
CA PHE A 67 -12.94 29.92 8.19
C PHE A 67 -14.10 28.94 8.31
N TYR A 68 -15.09 29.33 9.12
CA TYR A 68 -16.22 28.50 9.47
C TYR A 68 -17.54 29.17 9.13
N ASP A 69 -18.51 28.37 8.67
CA ASP A 69 -19.86 28.84 8.41
C ASP A 69 -20.67 28.98 9.72
N GLY A 70 -21.94 29.40 9.59
CA GLY A 70 -22.86 29.53 10.72
C GLY A 70 -23.11 28.23 11.48
N LEU A 71 -22.92 27.08 10.83
CA LEU A 71 -23.10 25.73 11.38
C LEU A 71 -21.82 25.12 11.98
N ASN A 72 -20.74 25.91 12.14
CA ASN A 72 -19.43 25.46 12.63
C ASN A 72 -18.69 24.51 11.70
N ARG A 73 -18.97 24.50 10.40
CA ARG A 73 -18.23 23.68 9.44
C ARG A 73 -17.12 24.51 8.79
N PRO A 74 -15.89 23.99 8.69
CA PRO A 74 -14.85 24.65 7.90
C PRO A 74 -15.28 24.75 6.44
N TYR A 75 -15.31 25.96 5.87
CA TYR A 75 -15.60 26.15 4.44
C TYR A 75 -14.39 26.66 3.66
N GLU A 76 -13.37 27.20 4.33
CA GLU A 76 -12.14 27.67 3.69
C GLU A 76 -10.95 27.48 4.63
N THR A 77 -9.81 27.10 4.06
CA THR A 77 -8.50 27.24 4.70
C THR A 77 -7.60 28.11 3.84
N ALA A 78 -6.73 28.91 4.45
CA ALA A 78 -5.81 29.79 3.74
C ALA A 78 -4.51 30.01 4.52
N ILE A 79 -3.45 30.44 3.83
CA ILE A 79 -2.29 31.07 4.45
C ILE A 79 -2.62 32.54 4.67
N TYR A 80 -2.43 33.04 5.89
CA TYR A 80 -2.49 34.45 6.26
C TYR A 80 -1.09 34.98 6.56
N THR A 81 -0.58 35.85 5.69
CA THR A 81 0.74 36.45 5.81
C THR A 81 0.67 37.71 6.66
N THR A 82 1.27 37.67 7.87
CA THR A 82 1.21 38.79 8.81
C THR A 82 2.33 38.73 9.85
N ALA A 83 2.80 39.90 10.29
CA ALA A 83 3.75 40.01 11.40
C ALA A 83 3.07 40.00 12.79
N LEU A 84 1.73 39.91 12.85
CA LEU A 84 1.01 39.89 14.11
C LEU A 84 1.32 38.62 14.92
N THR A 85 1.51 38.79 16.23
CA THR A 85 1.70 37.67 17.16
C THR A 85 0.37 36.98 17.47
N ARG A 86 0.45 35.78 18.06
CA ARG A 86 -0.71 35.05 18.57
C ARG A 86 -1.57 35.92 19.50
N GLU A 87 -0.93 36.69 20.39
CA GLU A 87 -1.62 37.57 21.34
C GLU A 87 -2.38 38.69 20.62
N ASN A 88 -1.76 39.31 19.61
CA ASN A 88 -2.40 40.35 18.80
C ASN A 88 -3.58 39.79 17.99
N LEU A 89 -3.43 38.60 17.39
CA LEU A 89 -4.50 37.93 16.66
C LEU A 89 -5.64 37.52 17.60
N GLN A 90 -5.32 36.90 18.74
CA GLN A 90 -6.30 36.52 19.74
C GLN A 90 -7.10 37.72 20.26
N CYS A 91 -6.42 38.86 20.51
CA CYS A 91 -7.05 40.11 20.91
C CYS A 91 -8.03 40.60 19.83
N SER A 92 -7.55 40.65 18.58
CA SER A 92 -8.34 41.13 17.44
C SER A 92 -9.60 40.27 17.19
N ILE A 93 -9.52 38.95 17.41
CA ILE A 93 -10.66 38.05 17.38
C ILE A 93 -11.65 38.33 18.52
N THR A 94 -11.14 38.53 19.75
CA THR A 94 -11.99 38.73 20.93
C THR A 94 -12.66 40.10 21.01
N THR A 95 -12.17 41.10 20.27
CA THR A 95 -12.79 42.43 20.21
C THR A 95 -13.84 42.56 19.10
N ASN A 96 -13.87 41.63 18.14
CA ASN A 96 -14.84 41.61 17.02
C ASN A 96 -15.96 40.59 17.27
N LEU A 97 -16.72 40.73 18.36
CA LEU A 97 -17.66 39.68 18.82
C LEU A 97 -18.98 39.55 18.02
N ASP A 98 -19.31 40.53 17.19
CA ASP A 98 -20.66 40.68 16.59
C ASP A 98 -20.68 40.82 15.06
N ASP A 99 -19.60 40.51 14.35
CA ASP A 99 -19.61 40.71 12.90
C ASP A 99 -20.36 39.56 12.20
N THR A 100 -21.65 39.79 11.93
CA THR A 100 -22.36 39.08 10.86
C THR A 100 -21.92 39.72 9.55
N SER A 101 -20.75 39.33 9.06
CA SER A 101 -20.32 39.72 7.74
C SER A 101 -20.98 38.79 6.72
N VAL A 102 -21.62 39.39 5.71
CA VAL A 102 -21.84 38.69 4.45
C VAL A 102 -20.48 38.67 3.78
N ILE A 103 -19.78 37.53 3.86
CA ILE A 103 -18.55 37.36 3.09
C ILE A 103 -19.00 37.01 1.68
N ASN A 104 -18.64 37.89 0.76
CA ASN A 104 -18.80 37.66 -0.66
C ASN A 104 -17.62 36.79 -1.10
N LEU A 105 -17.86 35.49 -1.23
CA LEU A 105 -16.87 34.55 -1.74
C LEU A 105 -16.70 34.79 -3.23
N SER A 106 -15.60 35.46 -3.62
CA SER A 106 -15.28 35.65 -5.02
C SER A 106 -14.64 34.42 -5.60
N SER A 107 -15.14 34.00 -6.76
CA SER A 107 -14.67 32.78 -7.41
C SER A 107 -13.50 32.97 -8.39
N PHE A 108 -13.11 34.23 -8.62
CA PHE A 108 -12.06 34.66 -9.53
C PHE A 108 -10.79 35.10 -8.78
N THR A 109 -9.61 34.89 -9.36
CA THR A 109 -8.35 35.41 -8.80
C THR A 109 -8.27 36.92 -8.96
N ALA A 110 -7.51 37.61 -8.09
CA ALA A 110 -7.24 39.03 -8.26
C ALA A 110 -6.41 39.27 -9.53
N ASP A 111 -5.26 38.63 -9.60
CA ASP A 111 -4.36 38.71 -10.73
C ASP A 111 -4.23 37.31 -11.35
N LEU A 112 -4.34 37.21 -12.67
CA LEU A 112 -4.22 35.97 -13.41
C LEU A 112 -3.06 36.08 -14.40
N VAL A 113 -2.07 35.21 -14.28
CA VAL A 113 -1.02 35.07 -15.29
C VAL A 113 -1.35 33.87 -16.16
N VAL A 114 -1.52 34.09 -17.46
CA VAL A 114 -1.87 33.06 -18.42
C VAL A 114 -0.61 32.64 -19.16
N THR A 115 -0.17 31.42 -18.89
CA THR A 115 1.06 30.86 -19.45
C THR A 115 0.81 29.92 -20.63
N THR A 116 -0.38 29.33 -20.73
CA THR A 116 -0.75 28.40 -21.80
C THR A 116 -2.20 28.57 -22.26
N TYR A 117 -2.45 28.29 -23.53
CA TYR A 117 -3.80 28.32 -24.10
C TYR A 117 -4.63 27.12 -23.61
N ASN A 118 -5.85 27.39 -23.11
CA ASN A 118 -6.82 26.38 -22.67
C ASN A 118 -8.11 26.51 -23.47
N SER A 119 -8.42 25.52 -24.32
CA SER A 119 -9.63 25.54 -25.16
C SER A 119 -10.94 25.27 -24.40
N ALA A 120 -10.87 24.87 -23.13
CA ALA A 120 -12.05 24.60 -22.30
C ALA A 120 -12.58 25.86 -21.58
N ASP A 121 -11.76 26.90 -21.45
CA ASP A 121 -12.17 28.15 -20.84
C ASP A 121 -12.86 29.03 -21.89
N SER A 122 -14.09 29.44 -21.61
CA SER A 122 -14.82 30.37 -22.49
C SER A 122 -14.30 31.80 -22.40
N ALA A 123 -13.61 32.16 -21.31
CA ALA A 123 -12.86 33.41 -21.15
C ALA A 123 -11.88 33.31 -19.97
N TYR A 124 -10.69 33.92 -20.08
CA TYR A 124 -9.78 34.15 -18.95
C TYR A 124 -10.32 35.31 -18.11
N GLN A 125 -10.55 35.05 -16.81
CA GLN A 125 -11.23 35.99 -15.93
C GLN A 125 -10.48 36.21 -14.63
N ALA A 126 -10.27 37.48 -14.29
CA ALA A 126 -9.67 37.94 -13.05
C ALA A 126 -10.39 39.20 -12.55
N THR A 127 -10.19 39.59 -11.30
CA THR A 127 -10.85 40.78 -10.71
C THR A 127 -9.98 42.04 -10.70
N ASN A 128 -8.67 41.92 -10.97
CA ASN A 128 -7.71 43.04 -10.99
C ASN A 128 -6.87 43.07 -12.27
N SER A 129 -6.11 42.02 -12.60
CA SER A 129 -5.28 42.00 -13.82
C SER A 129 -5.19 40.63 -14.49
N ILE A 130 -4.97 40.64 -15.81
CA ILE A 130 -4.63 39.45 -16.59
C ILE A 130 -3.34 39.75 -17.36
N THR A 131 -2.32 38.92 -17.17
CA THR A 131 -1.03 39.04 -17.86
C THR A 131 -0.75 37.78 -18.66
N PHE A 132 -0.59 37.91 -19.97
CA PHE A 132 -0.13 36.80 -20.79
C PHE A 132 1.39 36.73 -20.74
N ASP A 133 1.92 35.52 -20.55
CA ASP A 133 3.35 35.28 -20.60
C ASP A 133 3.92 35.66 -21.98
N PRO A 134 5.16 36.22 -22.07
CA PRO A 134 5.80 36.50 -23.36
C PRO A 134 5.90 35.29 -24.31
N GLU A 135 5.90 34.06 -23.76
CA GLU A 135 5.93 32.80 -24.50
C GLU A 135 4.53 32.21 -24.77
N PHE A 136 3.45 32.93 -24.45
CA PHE A 136 2.08 32.49 -24.71
C PHE A 136 1.83 32.33 -26.22
N THR A 137 1.41 31.12 -26.62
CA THR A 137 1.09 30.78 -28.01
C THR A 137 -0.30 30.16 -28.11
N THR A 138 -0.97 30.38 -29.24
CA THR A 138 -2.29 29.82 -29.55
C THR A 138 -2.23 29.00 -30.85
N PRO A 139 -3.13 28.02 -31.03
CA PRO A 139 -3.36 27.41 -32.34
C PRO A 139 -3.81 28.44 -33.40
N ASP A 140 -3.65 28.11 -34.68
CA ASP A 140 -4.08 28.96 -35.79
C ASP A 140 -5.60 29.24 -35.71
N ASN A 141 -5.99 30.52 -35.77
CA ASN A 141 -7.37 31.01 -35.67
C ASN A 141 -8.07 30.78 -34.33
N ALA A 142 -7.33 30.57 -33.24
CA ALA A 142 -7.92 30.56 -31.90
C ALA A 142 -8.44 31.96 -31.51
N GLU A 143 -9.65 32.00 -30.93
CA GLU A 143 -10.19 33.20 -30.29
C GLU A 143 -9.87 33.15 -28.79
N VAL A 144 -9.21 34.20 -28.28
CA VAL A 144 -8.88 34.34 -26.86
C VAL A 144 -9.67 35.52 -26.31
N GLU A 145 -10.54 35.24 -25.35
CA GLU A 145 -11.26 36.26 -24.59
C GLU A 145 -10.65 36.39 -23.19
N ALA A 146 -10.23 37.59 -22.81
CA ALA A 146 -9.73 37.92 -21.49
C ALA A 146 -10.49 39.14 -20.97
N SER A 147 -11.04 39.03 -19.77
CA SER A 147 -11.86 40.09 -19.19
C SER A 147 -11.59 40.26 -17.71
N ILE A 148 -11.46 41.52 -17.28
CA ILE A 148 -11.56 41.87 -15.88
C ILE A 148 -13.03 41.91 -15.54
N VAL A 149 -13.48 40.98 -14.72
CA VAL A 149 -14.88 40.84 -14.35
C VAL A 149 -15.11 41.41 -12.96
N ASN A 150 -16.22 42.13 -12.80
CA ASN A 150 -16.78 42.34 -11.48
C ASN A 150 -17.34 40.99 -11.02
N ASP A 151 -17.05 40.60 -9.79
CA ASP A 151 -17.43 39.30 -9.24
C ASP A 151 -18.96 39.17 -9.13
N ASP A 152 -19.61 38.64 -10.18
CA ASP A 152 -21.05 38.32 -10.19
C ASP A 152 -21.33 36.93 -9.56
N GLY A 153 -20.29 36.20 -9.17
CA GLY A 153 -20.33 34.86 -8.55
C GLY A 153 -20.39 34.85 -7.02
N ILE A 154 -20.81 35.97 -6.42
CA ILE A 154 -20.87 36.16 -4.97
C ILE A 154 -21.81 35.11 -4.35
N THR A 155 -21.25 34.13 -3.64
CA THR A 155 -22.02 33.41 -2.61
C THR A 155 -21.99 34.25 -1.34
N SER A 156 -23.13 34.86 -1.01
CA SER A 156 -23.34 35.57 0.26
C SER A 156 -23.48 34.54 1.37
N VAL A 157 -22.38 34.15 2.00
CA VAL A 157 -22.43 33.32 3.21
C VAL A 157 -22.56 34.27 4.40
N ALA A 158 -23.63 34.12 5.18
CA ALA A 158 -23.72 34.75 6.48
C ALA A 158 -22.66 34.11 7.39
N SER A 159 -21.49 34.73 7.43
CA SER A 159 -20.41 34.37 8.33
C SER A 159 -20.79 34.86 9.72
N SER A 160 -20.78 33.96 10.69
CA SER A 160 -20.72 34.32 12.12
C SER A 160 -19.30 34.03 12.62
N ASN A 161 -18.30 34.49 11.87
CA ASN A 161 -16.90 34.20 12.16
C ASN A 161 -16.25 35.50 12.66
N PRO A 162 -15.99 35.65 13.97
CA PRO A 162 -15.38 36.84 14.54
C PRO A 162 -13.86 36.83 14.24
N VAL A 163 -13.50 36.77 12.97
CA VAL A 163 -12.13 36.90 12.49
C VAL A 163 -11.92 38.39 12.18
N PRO A 164 -10.75 38.97 12.45
CA PRO A 164 -10.44 40.33 12.01
C PRO A 164 -10.72 40.47 10.51
N VAL A 165 -11.13 41.64 10.04
CA VAL A 165 -11.20 41.89 8.59
C VAL A 165 -9.79 41.71 8.01
N ILE A 166 -9.58 40.60 7.28
CA ILE A 166 -8.30 40.30 6.62
C ILE A 166 -8.40 40.75 5.17
N SER A 167 -7.43 41.53 4.71
CA SER A 167 -7.34 41.88 3.29
C SER A 167 -7.15 40.63 2.45
N SER A 168 -7.86 40.50 1.32
CA SER A 168 -7.66 39.41 0.37
C SER A 168 -6.21 39.33 -0.12
N SER A 169 -5.51 40.46 -0.21
CA SER A 169 -4.09 40.54 -0.58
C SER A 169 -3.12 39.90 0.43
N ALA A 170 -3.57 39.65 1.66
CA ALA A 170 -2.78 38.99 2.71
C ALA A 170 -3.14 37.50 2.86
N LEU A 171 -4.14 37.02 2.12
CA LEU A 171 -4.61 35.65 2.14
C LEU A 171 -4.17 34.91 0.88
N SER A 172 -3.72 33.67 1.06
CA SER A 172 -3.51 32.72 -0.03
C SER A 172 -4.37 31.48 0.25
N PRO A 173 -5.59 31.40 -0.33
CA PRO A 173 -6.50 30.29 -0.08
C PRO A 173 -5.88 28.94 -0.46
N LEU A 174 -6.10 27.93 0.36
CA LEU A 174 -5.58 26.57 0.22
C LEU A 174 -6.68 25.57 -0.15
N SER A 175 -7.86 25.69 0.46
CA SER A 175 -9.01 24.85 0.15
C SER A 175 -10.33 25.57 0.38
N TYR A 176 -11.35 25.14 -0.35
CA TYR A 176 -12.76 25.45 -0.11
C TYR A 176 -13.57 24.15 0.03
N THR A 177 -14.56 24.16 0.92
CA THR A 177 -15.53 23.08 1.07
C THR A 177 -16.93 23.62 0.88
N TYR A 178 -17.68 23.04 -0.06
CA TYR A 178 -19.04 23.43 -0.40
C TYR A 178 -20.03 22.43 0.20
N TYR A 179 -21.10 22.97 0.77
CA TYR A 179 -22.14 22.21 1.44
C TYR A 179 -23.53 22.53 0.92
N ASP A 180 -24.48 21.67 1.25
CA ASP A 180 -25.93 21.89 1.22
C ASP A 180 -26.60 22.03 -0.15
N ASN A 181 -25.86 22.34 -1.22
CA ASN A 181 -26.37 22.51 -2.59
C ASN A 181 -25.25 22.44 -3.65
N TYR A 182 -25.64 22.49 -4.92
CA TYR A 182 -24.73 22.47 -6.08
C TYR A 182 -24.50 23.86 -6.72
N ASN A 183 -24.85 24.94 -6.02
CA ASN A 183 -24.76 26.30 -6.54
C ASN A 183 -23.44 26.95 -6.07
N TYR A 184 -22.32 26.45 -6.57
CA TYR A 184 -21.00 27.01 -6.31
C TYR A 184 -20.16 27.06 -7.60
N THR A 185 -19.23 28.01 -7.68
CA THR A 185 -18.41 28.18 -8.88
C THR A 185 -17.48 26.99 -9.09
N GLY A 186 -17.37 26.55 -10.34
CA GLY A 186 -16.55 25.40 -10.71
C GLY A 186 -17.24 24.05 -10.47
N VAL A 187 -18.51 24.04 -10.07
CA VAL A 187 -19.31 22.81 -9.99
C VAL A 187 -19.27 22.07 -11.33
N HIS A 188 -18.90 20.79 -11.28
CA HIS A 188 -18.92 19.93 -12.45
C HIS A 188 -20.33 19.42 -12.70
N SER A 189 -20.82 19.50 -13.94
CA SER A 189 -22.14 18.98 -14.30
C SER A 189 -22.19 17.46 -14.21
N LEU A 190 -23.28 16.92 -13.65
CA LEU A 190 -23.56 15.48 -13.59
C LEU A 190 -23.42 14.82 -14.98
N VAL A 191 -22.63 13.76 -15.06
CA VAL A 191 -22.41 12.99 -16.28
C VAL A 191 -23.44 11.86 -16.35
N ASN A 192 -24.60 12.16 -16.93
CA ASN A 192 -25.73 11.22 -17.02
C ASN A 192 -25.37 9.91 -17.74
N THR A 193 -24.53 9.97 -18.76
CA THR A 193 -24.08 8.77 -19.50
C THR A 193 -23.23 7.82 -18.66
N GLY A 194 -22.60 8.31 -17.59
CA GLY A 194 -21.81 7.52 -16.65
C GLY A 194 -22.66 6.77 -15.63
N LEU A 195 -23.84 7.28 -15.28
CA LEU A 195 -24.70 6.67 -14.24
C LEU A 195 -25.24 5.29 -14.62
N SER A 196 -25.36 5.00 -15.92
CA SER A 196 -25.82 3.69 -16.42
C SER A 196 -24.70 2.69 -16.70
N LYS A 197 -23.43 3.07 -16.45
CA LYS A 197 -22.26 2.22 -16.73
C LYS A 197 -21.92 1.23 -15.61
N PRO A 198 -22.09 1.57 -14.31
CA PRO A 198 -22.07 0.57 -13.24
C PRO A 198 -23.05 -0.57 -13.51
N GLU A 199 -22.64 -1.80 -13.21
CA GLU A 199 -23.41 -3.02 -13.44
C GLU A 199 -23.82 -3.65 -12.10
N ALA A 200 -25.07 -4.13 -12.00
CA ALA A 200 -25.58 -4.79 -10.81
C ALA A 200 -25.07 -6.24 -10.62
N GLY A 201 -24.50 -6.84 -11.68
CA GLY A 201 -24.24 -8.27 -11.74
C GLY A 201 -25.52 -9.07 -11.52
N ASP A 202 -25.43 -10.12 -10.69
CA ASP A 202 -26.56 -10.99 -10.37
C ASP A 202 -27.46 -10.47 -9.23
N ASN A 203 -27.19 -9.27 -8.69
CA ASN A 203 -27.96 -8.75 -7.56
C ASN A 203 -29.35 -8.23 -8.00
N PRO A 204 -30.46 -8.83 -7.50
CA PRO A 204 -31.80 -8.43 -7.92
C PRO A 204 -32.33 -7.17 -7.19
N TYR A 205 -31.59 -6.64 -6.21
CA TYR A 205 -31.98 -5.51 -5.35
C TYR A 205 -31.11 -4.26 -5.58
N SER A 206 -30.59 -4.09 -6.80
CA SER A 206 -29.83 -2.88 -7.16
C SER A 206 -30.74 -1.65 -7.20
N GLN A 207 -30.18 -0.50 -6.80
CA GLN A 207 -30.84 0.80 -6.86
C GLN A 207 -30.28 1.59 -8.05
N ALA A 208 -31.05 1.68 -9.13
CA ALA A 208 -30.62 2.39 -10.33
C ALA A 208 -30.57 3.90 -10.10
N ASN A 209 -29.41 4.50 -10.40
CA ASN A 209 -29.21 5.95 -10.32
C ASN A 209 -29.58 6.58 -11.66
N THR A 210 -30.65 7.39 -11.68
CA THR A 210 -31.12 8.08 -12.91
C THR A 210 -30.98 9.59 -12.84
N SER A 211 -30.76 10.15 -11.64
CA SER A 211 -30.58 11.58 -11.40
C SER A 211 -29.94 11.82 -10.04
N SER A 212 -29.31 12.97 -9.85
CA SER A 212 -28.88 13.45 -8.53
C SER A 212 -30.04 14.01 -7.71
N SER A 213 -30.00 13.80 -6.40
CA SER A 213 -30.91 14.44 -5.45
C SER A 213 -30.60 15.91 -5.25
N THR A 214 -31.62 16.70 -4.94
CA THR A 214 -31.47 18.07 -4.43
C THR A 214 -31.55 18.12 -2.90
N ARG A 215 -31.74 16.98 -2.21
CA ARG A 215 -31.89 16.87 -0.74
C ARG A 215 -30.54 16.74 -0.04
N VAL A 216 -29.59 17.60 -0.41
CA VAL A 216 -28.17 17.48 -0.03
C VAL A 216 -27.77 18.42 1.11
N ALA A 217 -28.76 18.93 1.86
CA ALA A 217 -28.54 19.70 3.07
C ALA A 217 -27.64 18.91 4.03
N THR A 218 -26.69 19.60 4.65
CA THR A 218 -25.62 19.10 5.53
C THR A 218 -24.49 18.31 4.86
N LEU A 219 -24.65 17.87 3.60
CA LEU A 219 -23.65 17.08 2.89
C LEU A 219 -22.58 17.96 2.25
N THR A 220 -21.37 17.43 2.12
CA THR A 220 -20.29 18.05 1.34
C THR A 220 -20.54 17.79 -0.15
N THR A 221 -21.08 18.79 -0.85
CA THR A 221 -21.42 18.71 -2.28
C THR A 221 -20.24 19.00 -3.19
N GLY A 222 -19.16 19.60 -2.67
CA GLY A 222 -17.91 19.73 -3.40
C GLY A 222 -16.74 20.22 -2.55
N THR A 223 -15.56 20.13 -3.12
CA THR A 223 -14.31 20.68 -2.58
C THR A 223 -13.52 21.34 -3.70
N LYS A 224 -12.69 22.33 -3.37
CA LYS A 224 -11.74 22.94 -4.29
C LYS A 224 -10.41 23.07 -3.57
N VAL A 225 -9.36 22.42 -4.06
CA VAL A 225 -8.07 22.30 -3.35
C VAL A 225 -6.94 22.84 -4.22
N ARG A 226 -6.09 23.70 -3.66
CA ARG A 226 -4.96 24.29 -4.37
C ARG A 226 -3.84 23.27 -4.53
N ILE A 227 -3.17 23.30 -5.68
CA ILE A 227 -1.87 22.64 -5.85
C ILE A 227 -0.78 23.55 -5.28
N LEU A 228 -0.10 23.09 -4.24
CA LEU A 228 0.91 23.87 -3.52
C LEU A 228 2.04 24.31 -4.47
N GLY A 229 2.50 25.55 -4.32
CA GLY A 229 3.51 26.16 -5.19
C GLY A 229 2.99 26.67 -6.53
N THR A 230 1.67 26.61 -6.77
CA THR A 230 1.02 27.07 -8.02
C THR A 230 -0.30 27.81 -7.75
N ASP A 231 -0.86 28.40 -8.81
CA ASP A 231 -2.22 28.97 -8.80
C ASP A 231 -3.29 28.02 -9.36
N GLN A 232 -2.92 26.77 -9.66
CA GLN A 232 -3.86 25.75 -10.12
C GLN A 232 -4.72 25.22 -8.97
N TRP A 233 -6.00 25.02 -9.25
CA TRP A 233 -6.99 24.45 -8.33
C TRP A 233 -7.59 23.19 -8.94
N LEU A 234 -7.88 22.22 -8.08
CA LEU A 234 -8.60 21.01 -8.44
C LEU A 234 -9.96 21.03 -7.75
N THR A 235 -11.04 21.00 -8.53
CA THR A 235 -12.41 20.95 -8.00
C THR A 235 -12.94 19.51 -8.05
N THR A 236 -13.58 19.10 -6.97
CA THR A 236 -14.33 17.84 -6.88
C THR A 236 -15.80 18.14 -6.58
N THR A 237 -16.71 17.52 -7.32
CA THR A 237 -18.16 17.57 -7.11
C THR A 237 -18.69 16.18 -6.75
N ASN A 238 -19.48 16.10 -5.67
CA ASN A 238 -20.09 14.85 -5.19
C ASN A 238 -21.60 14.88 -5.38
N TYR A 239 -22.11 14.02 -6.25
CA TYR A 239 -23.54 13.84 -6.48
C TYR A 239 -24.09 12.73 -5.60
N PHE A 240 -25.24 12.99 -4.96
CA PHE A 240 -25.90 12.06 -4.04
C PHE A 240 -27.27 11.62 -4.55
N ASP A 241 -27.75 10.48 -4.08
CA ASP A 241 -29.16 10.09 -4.16
C ASP A 241 -29.99 10.66 -2.99
N ASP A 242 -31.27 10.29 -2.92
CA ASP A 242 -32.21 10.74 -1.88
C ASP A 242 -31.90 10.13 -0.49
N ASP A 243 -31.08 9.09 -0.42
CA ASP A 243 -30.63 8.41 0.79
C ASP A 243 -29.23 8.89 1.24
N ALA A 244 -28.71 9.95 0.60
CA ALA A 244 -27.41 10.57 0.85
C ALA A 244 -26.20 9.66 0.53
N LEU A 245 -26.37 8.65 -0.34
CA LEU A 245 -25.27 7.86 -0.88
C LEU A 245 -24.69 8.56 -2.11
N THR A 246 -23.36 8.55 -2.25
CA THR A 246 -22.68 9.18 -3.39
C THR A 246 -22.87 8.35 -4.65
N ILE A 247 -23.57 8.88 -5.65
CA ILE A 247 -23.82 8.19 -6.92
C ILE A 247 -22.78 8.52 -8.00
N GLN A 248 -22.13 9.68 -7.90
CA GLN A 248 -21.06 10.07 -8.81
C GLN A 248 -20.15 11.12 -8.17
N THR A 249 -18.84 10.94 -8.32
CA THR A 249 -17.83 11.94 -8.00
C THR A 249 -17.14 12.37 -9.29
N ILE A 250 -17.00 13.68 -9.50
CA ILE A 250 -16.29 14.26 -10.65
C ILE A 250 -15.17 15.13 -10.10
N ALA A 251 -13.92 14.82 -10.42
CA ALA A 251 -12.74 15.54 -9.95
C ALA A 251 -11.87 16.00 -11.12
N ASP A 252 -11.31 17.21 -11.03
CA ASP A 252 -10.22 17.64 -11.91
C ASP A 252 -8.93 16.90 -11.53
N ASN A 253 -8.10 16.60 -12.53
CA ASN A 253 -6.73 16.15 -12.31
C ASN A 253 -5.71 17.21 -12.78
N HIS A 254 -4.48 17.09 -12.27
CA HIS A 254 -3.47 18.14 -12.44
C HIS A 254 -2.90 18.23 -13.86
N THR A 255 -3.23 17.28 -14.75
CA THR A 255 -2.85 17.33 -16.17
C THR A 255 -3.91 18.00 -17.04
N GLY A 256 -4.95 18.59 -16.44
CA GLY A 256 -6.04 19.31 -17.11
C GLY A 256 -7.19 18.42 -17.56
N GLY A 257 -7.16 17.12 -17.25
CA GLY A 257 -8.26 16.19 -17.45
C GLY A 257 -9.17 16.06 -16.23
N LYS A 258 -10.04 15.05 -16.27
CA LYS A 258 -11.01 14.73 -15.22
C LYS A 258 -11.10 13.23 -14.94
N ASP A 259 -11.47 12.94 -13.70
CA ASP A 259 -11.84 11.63 -13.19
C ASP A 259 -13.31 11.62 -12.80
N VAL A 260 -14.10 10.78 -13.46
CA VAL A 260 -15.54 10.61 -13.22
C VAL A 260 -15.77 9.20 -12.70
N THR A 261 -16.10 9.07 -11.40
CA THR A 261 -16.39 7.79 -10.77
C THR A 261 -17.88 7.71 -10.46
N SER A 262 -18.60 6.79 -11.10
CA SER A 262 -20.01 6.50 -10.82
C SER A 262 -20.16 5.24 -9.97
N LEU A 263 -21.13 5.21 -9.06
CA LEU A 263 -21.33 4.12 -8.11
C LEU A 263 -22.75 3.54 -8.24
N LEU A 264 -22.86 2.24 -7.99
CA LEU A 264 -24.14 1.54 -7.89
C LEU A 264 -24.21 0.81 -6.56
N TYR A 265 -25.36 0.90 -5.89
CA TYR A 265 -25.59 0.28 -4.59
C TYR A 265 -26.70 -0.78 -4.65
N ASP A 266 -26.70 -1.69 -3.68
CA ASP A 266 -27.88 -2.46 -3.31
C ASP A 266 -28.80 -1.66 -2.37
N TYR A 267 -29.99 -2.21 -2.09
CA TYR A 267 -30.96 -1.62 -1.18
C TYR A 267 -30.43 -1.32 0.25
N ASN A 268 -29.37 -2.00 0.70
CA ASN A 268 -28.78 -1.79 2.02
C ASN A 268 -27.60 -0.79 2.00
N GLY A 269 -27.38 -0.10 0.87
CA GLY A 269 -26.31 0.89 0.71
C GLY A 269 -24.93 0.27 0.46
N LYS A 270 -24.88 -0.98 -0.01
CA LYS A 270 -23.63 -1.66 -0.33
C LYS A 270 -23.22 -1.44 -1.78
N VAL A 271 -21.98 -1.03 -2.02
CA VAL A 271 -21.45 -0.81 -3.38
C VAL A 271 -21.42 -2.11 -4.16
N LEU A 272 -22.16 -2.22 -5.26
CA LEU A 272 -22.15 -3.37 -6.19
C LEU A 272 -21.13 -3.19 -7.31
N SER A 273 -20.95 -1.96 -7.78
CA SER A 273 -19.92 -1.64 -8.76
C SER A 273 -19.55 -0.16 -8.77
N THR A 274 -18.35 0.10 -9.24
CA THR A 274 -17.84 1.45 -9.53
C THR A 274 -17.40 1.53 -10.98
N TYR A 275 -17.58 2.68 -11.61
CA TYR A 275 -17.16 2.94 -12.99
C TYR A 275 -16.36 4.23 -13.06
N LEU A 276 -15.07 4.11 -13.30
CA LEU A 276 -14.15 5.24 -13.50
C LEU A 276 -14.05 5.56 -14.99
N THR A 277 -14.16 6.83 -15.35
CA THR A 277 -13.68 7.41 -16.60
C THR A 277 -12.58 8.40 -16.27
N HIS A 278 -11.35 8.05 -16.63
CA HIS A 278 -10.16 8.87 -16.47
C HIS A 278 -9.79 9.52 -17.80
N THR A 279 -9.47 10.81 -17.80
CA THR A 279 -8.95 11.53 -18.96
C THR A 279 -7.62 12.20 -18.64
N ASN A 280 -6.66 12.08 -19.55
CA ASN A 280 -5.38 12.77 -19.48
C ASN A 280 -5.06 13.38 -20.87
N PRO A 281 -5.38 14.66 -21.10
CA PRO A 281 -5.16 15.33 -22.37
C PRO A 281 -3.69 15.37 -22.83
N SER A 282 -2.75 15.23 -21.89
CA SER A 282 -1.31 15.21 -22.20
C SER A 282 -0.89 13.86 -22.81
N SER A 283 -1.65 12.79 -22.57
CA SER A 283 -1.35 11.45 -23.09
C SER A 283 -1.90 11.29 -24.51
N THR A 284 -1.02 11.21 -25.51
CA THR A 284 -1.43 11.06 -26.92
C THR A 284 -1.92 9.65 -27.26
N VAL A 285 -1.40 8.62 -26.57
CA VAL A 285 -1.75 7.21 -26.85
C VAL A 285 -2.93 6.74 -26.00
N THR A 286 -3.02 7.21 -24.76
CA THR A 286 -4.07 6.82 -23.80
C THR A 286 -4.77 8.05 -23.21
N PRO A 287 -5.41 8.90 -24.05
CA PRO A 287 -6.04 10.14 -23.59
C PRO A 287 -7.26 9.91 -22.70
N GLN A 288 -7.89 8.73 -22.79
CA GLN A 288 -8.99 8.30 -21.94
C GLN A 288 -8.80 6.82 -21.57
N THR A 289 -9.12 6.48 -20.33
CA THR A 289 -9.17 5.11 -19.81
C THR A 289 -10.45 4.92 -19.01
N THR A 290 -11.16 3.80 -19.20
CA THR A 290 -12.33 3.46 -18.37
C THR A 290 -12.09 2.18 -17.58
N LEU A 291 -12.59 2.12 -16.36
CA LEU A 291 -12.44 0.95 -15.49
C LEU A 291 -13.74 0.69 -14.73
N LEU A 292 -14.43 -0.39 -15.08
CA LEU A 292 -15.53 -0.93 -14.29
C LEU A 292 -14.97 -1.89 -13.24
N THR A 293 -15.33 -1.73 -11.98
CA THR A 293 -15.08 -2.71 -10.92
C THR A 293 -16.41 -3.24 -10.42
N LYS A 294 -16.60 -4.56 -10.38
CA LYS A 294 -17.82 -5.24 -9.90
C LYS A 294 -17.50 -6.05 -8.66
N MET A 295 -18.33 -5.90 -7.63
CA MET A 295 -18.20 -6.58 -6.34
C MET A 295 -19.38 -7.53 -6.14
N GLY A 296 -19.06 -8.81 -5.93
CA GLY A 296 -20.01 -9.85 -5.57
C GLY A 296 -19.97 -10.11 -4.06
N TYR A 297 -21.13 -10.39 -3.47
CA TYR A 297 -21.24 -10.60 -2.04
C TYR A 297 -22.08 -11.81 -1.65
N ASP A 298 -21.74 -12.42 -0.52
CA ASP A 298 -22.61 -13.41 0.10
C ASP A 298 -23.80 -12.76 0.84
N ALA A 299 -24.70 -13.58 1.36
CA ALA A 299 -25.88 -13.13 2.10
C ALA A 299 -25.56 -12.45 3.45
N ALA A 300 -24.37 -12.69 4.02
CA ALA A 300 -23.92 -12.06 5.26
C ALA A 300 -23.20 -10.72 5.02
N GLY A 301 -22.89 -10.43 3.76
CA GLY A 301 -22.30 -9.18 3.33
C GLY A 301 -20.79 -9.23 3.09
N HIS A 302 -20.16 -10.40 3.08
CA HIS A 302 -18.73 -10.51 2.79
C HIS A 302 -18.46 -10.47 1.28
N LEU A 303 -17.32 -9.90 0.87
CA LEU A 303 -16.90 -9.78 -0.53
C LEU A 303 -16.42 -11.12 -1.07
N ILE A 304 -17.18 -11.76 -1.94
CA ILE A 304 -16.85 -13.10 -2.50
C ILE A 304 -16.27 -13.07 -3.90
N SER A 305 -16.41 -11.96 -4.63
CA SER A 305 -15.91 -11.83 -6.01
C SER A 305 -15.55 -10.39 -6.34
N LEU A 306 -14.47 -10.20 -7.07
CA LEU A 306 -14.04 -8.91 -7.58
C LEU A 306 -13.64 -9.05 -9.05
N VAL A 307 -14.35 -8.32 -9.93
CA VAL A 307 -14.13 -8.35 -11.38
C VAL A 307 -13.82 -6.95 -11.87
N LYS A 308 -12.86 -6.81 -12.79
CA LYS A 308 -12.55 -5.53 -13.43
C LYS A 308 -12.66 -5.64 -14.93
N ARG A 309 -13.19 -4.59 -15.57
CA ARG A 309 -13.23 -4.46 -17.03
C ARG A 309 -12.61 -3.15 -17.47
N LEU A 310 -11.54 -3.25 -18.25
CA LEU A 310 -10.80 -2.10 -18.77
C LEU A 310 -11.34 -1.66 -20.14
N ASN A 311 -11.42 -0.35 -20.35
CA ASN A 311 -11.76 0.30 -21.63
C ASN A 311 -13.07 -0.20 -22.26
N ASP A 312 -14.07 -0.47 -21.41
CA ASP A 312 -15.38 -1.00 -21.79
C ASP A 312 -15.32 -2.29 -22.63
N SER A 313 -14.18 -2.99 -22.65
CA SER A 313 -13.95 -4.16 -23.49
C SER A 313 -14.13 -5.43 -22.69
N THR A 314 -15.09 -6.28 -23.08
CA THR A 314 -15.27 -7.60 -22.46
C THR A 314 -14.08 -8.53 -22.65
N ASN A 315 -13.19 -8.24 -23.61
CA ASN A 315 -11.92 -8.97 -23.78
C ASN A 315 -10.85 -8.57 -22.76
N LEU A 316 -11.06 -7.46 -22.03
CA LEU A 316 -10.21 -6.98 -20.95
C LEU A 316 -10.97 -7.04 -19.62
N GLU A 317 -11.92 -7.97 -19.50
CA GLU A 317 -12.63 -8.26 -18.26
C GLU A 317 -11.95 -9.43 -17.53
N GLU A 318 -11.38 -9.16 -16.37
CA GLU A 318 -10.67 -10.14 -15.55
C GLU A 318 -11.30 -10.25 -14.15
N LYS A 319 -11.47 -11.49 -13.67
CA LYS A 319 -11.85 -11.74 -12.28
C LYS A 319 -10.60 -11.77 -11.43
N ILE A 320 -10.33 -10.64 -10.77
CA ILE A 320 -9.09 -10.46 -10.02
C ILE A 320 -9.06 -11.19 -8.68
N ALA A 321 -10.22 -11.44 -8.06
CA ALA A 321 -10.31 -12.22 -6.83
C ALA A 321 -11.62 -13.02 -6.67
N GLU A 322 -11.52 -14.18 -6.02
CA GLU A 322 -12.67 -14.91 -5.42
C GLU A 322 -12.35 -15.28 -3.97
N ASN A 323 -13.27 -14.99 -3.05
CA ASN A 323 -13.07 -15.24 -1.63
C ASN A 323 -14.13 -16.20 -1.06
N THR A 324 -13.71 -17.01 -0.10
CA THR A 324 -14.61 -17.76 0.80
C THR A 324 -14.32 -17.41 2.25
N TYR A 325 -15.34 -17.56 3.10
CA TYR A 325 -15.27 -17.22 4.52
C TYR A 325 -15.70 -18.42 5.36
N ASN A 326 -15.12 -18.56 6.54
CA ASN A 326 -15.56 -19.56 7.52
C ASN A 326 -16.85 -19.10 8.24
N GLU A 327 -17.38 -19.95 9.12
CA GLU A 327 -18.62 -19.71 9.87
C GLU A 327 -18.54 -18.51 10.83
N LEU A 328 -17.32 -18.00 11.10
CA LEU A 328 -17.06 -16.81 11.90
C LEU A 328 -16.90 -15.53 11.06
N GLY A 329 -17.05 -15.61 9.73
CA GLY A 329 -16.85 -14.48 8.80
C GLY A 329 -15.39 -14.14 8.55
N GLN A 330 -14.45 -15.01 8.91
CA GLN A 330 -13.02 -14.83 8.64
C GLN A 330 -12.68 -15.36 7.24
N LEU A 331 -11.82 -14.65 6.52
CA LEU A 331 -11.36 -15.06 5.19
C LEU A 331 -10.73 -16.45 5.28
N GLN A 332 -11.25 -17.41 4.55
CA GLN A 332 -10.77 -18.80 4.56
C GLN A 332 -9.90 -19.08 3.32
N GLN A 333 -10.33 -18.61 2.15
CA GLN A 333 -9.62 -18.77 0.90
C GLN A 333 -9.76 -17.51 0.05
N LYS A 334 -8.67 -17.11 -0.62
CA LYS A 334 -8.66 -16.12 -1.71
C LYS A 334 -8.02 -16.76 -2.94
N LYS A 335 -8.68 -16.73 -4.09
CA LYS A 335 -8.09 -17.06 -5.39
C LYS A 335 -7.77 -15.78 -6.13
N ILE A 336 -6.65 -15.73 -6.83
CA ILE A 336 -6.19 -14.58 -7.62
C ILE A 336 -5.97 -14.96 -9.08
N GLY A 337 -6.16 -14.01 -10.00
CA GLY A 337 -6.05 -14.25 -11.44
C GLY A 337 -6.97 -15.38 -11.91
N VAL A 338 -8.26 -15.26 -11.62
CA VAL A 338 -9.24 -16.33 -11.84
C VAL A 338 -9.75 -16.28 -13.28
N ALA A 339 -9.40 -17.30 -14.05
CA ALA A 339 -9.83 -17.51 -15.43
C ALA A 339 -10.69 -18.78 -15.57
N ALA A 340 -11.31 -18.97 -16.73
CA ALA A 340 -12.06 -20.20 -17.02
C ALA A 340 -11.21 -21.47 -16.94
N SER A 341 -9.90 -21.36 -17.21
CA SER A 341 -8.92 -22.45 -17.16
C SER A 341 -8.38 -22.76 -15.75
N GLY A 342 -8.69 -21.94 -14.74
CA GLY A 342 -8.17 -22.06 -13.38
C GLY A 342 -7.81 -20.71 -12.77
N GLN A 343 -6.85 -20.70 -11.86
CA GLN A 343 -6.40 -19.52 -11.15
C GLN A 343 -4.87 -19.48 -11.08
N LEU A 344 -4.27 -18.31 -10.92
CA LEU A 344 -2.81 -18.17 -10.77
C LEU A 344 -2.32 -18.75 -9.43
N ASP A 345 -3.04 -18.43 -8.34
CA ASP A 345 -2.83 -19.03 -7.03
C ASP A 345 -4.11 -19.04 -6.17
N THR A 346 -4.06 -19.78 -5.07
CA THR A 346 -5.09 -19.90 -4.03
C THR A 346 -4.45 -19.75 -2.66
N LEU A 347 -4.72 -18.62 -1.99
CA LEU A 347 -4.26 -18.31 -0.65
C LEU A 347 -5.26 -18.86 0.37
N THR A 348 -4.83 -19.85 1.16
CA THR A 348 -5.64 -20.49 2.21
C THR A 348 -5.22 -19.97 3.58
N TYR A 349 -6.14 -19.34 4.29
CA TYR A 349 -5.90 -18.71 5.58
C TYR A 349 -6.29 -19.65 6.72
N THR A 350 -5.44 -19.71 7.74
CA THR A 350 -5.68 -20.51 8.95
C THR A 350 -5.57 -19.64 10.18
N TYR A 351 -6.36 -19.95 11.22
CA TYR A 351 -6.42 -19.17 12.45
C TYR A 351 -6.27 -20.08 13.67
N ASN A 352 -5.72 -19.54 14.76
CA ASN A 352 -5.69 -20.23 16.04
C ASN A 352 -7.01 -20.05 16.81
N ILE A 353 -7.14 -20.70 17.97
CA ILE A 353 -8.36 -20.65 18.79
C ILE A 353 -8.69 -19.26 19.36
N LYS A 354 -7.74 -18.32 19.35
CA LYS A 354 -7.94 -16.91 19.73
C LYS A 354 -8.32 -16.04 18.53
N GLY A 355 -8.49 -16.65 17.37
CA GLY A 355 -8.75 -15.98 16.10
C GLY A 355 -7.51 -15.41 15.43
N TRP A 356 -6.31 -15.44 16.01
CA TRP A 356 -5.13 -14.87 15.36
C TRP A 356 -4.72 -15.68 14.12
N LEU A 357 -4.26 -14.98 13.08
CA LEU A 357 -3.79 -15.62 11.84
C LEU A 357 -2.60 -16.55 12.16
N ALA A 358 -2.74 -17.82 11.84
CA ALA A 358 -1.73 -18.85 12.05
C ALA A 358 -0.97 -19.20 10.76
N GLY A 359 -1.43 -18.73 9.60
CA GLY A 359 -0.70 -18.85 8.36
C GLY A 359 -1.54 -18.62 7.10
N ILE A 360 -0.84 -18.39 6.00
CA ILE A 360 -1.32 -18.25 4.63
C ILE A 360 -0.66 -19.38 3.85
N ASN A 361 -1.41 -20.31 3.25
CA ASN A 361 -0.84 -21.51 2.63
C ASN A 361 0.10 -22.30 3.56
N LYS A 362 -0.26 -22.39 4.85
CA LYS A 362 0.54 -23.08 5.89
C LYS A 362 0.96 -24.51 5.51
N ALA A 363 0.10 -25.25 4.81
CA ALA A 363 0.39 -26.61 4.35
C ALA A 363 1.47 -26.65 3.24
N PHE A 364 1.50 -25.65 2.36
CA PHE A 364 2.55 -25.51 1.35
C PHE A 364 3.91 -25.32 2.01
N VAL A 365 4.02 -24.44 3.01
CA VAL A 365 5.28 -24.19 3.75
C VAL A 365 5.90 -25.47 4.30
N ASN A 366 5.07 -26.41 4.77
CA ASN A 366 5.49 -27.62 5.46
C ASN A 366 5.48 -28.88 4.57
N SER A 367 5.40 -28.74 3.24
CA SER A 367 5.38 -29.86 2.29
C SER A 367 6.31 -29.64 1.09
N THR A 368 6.52 -30.69 0.30
CA THR A 368 7.24 -30.63 -0.99
C THR A 368 6.34 -30.19 -2.15
N GLY A 369 5.07 -29.90 -1.90
CA GLY A 369 4.12 -29.46 -2.92
C GLY A 369 4.52 -28.14 -3.57
N THR A 370 4.05 -27.94 -4.81
CA THR A 370 4.30 -26.75 -5.64
C THR A 370 3.02 -26.03 -6.06
N ASP A 371 1.92 -26.30 -5.36
CA ASP A 371 0.58 -25.83 -5.74
C ASP A 371 0.40 -24.33 -5.51
N ASN A 372 1.23 -23.73 -4.64
CA ASN A 372 1.22 -22.30 -4.32
C ASN A 372 2.55 -21.63 -4.68
N TRP A 373 2.53 -20.32 -4.89
CA TRP A 373 3.71 -19.50 -5.16
C TRP A 373 4.34 -18.95 -3.89
N PHE A 374 3.53 -18.57 -2.90
CA PHE A 374 3.97 -18.17 -1.56
C PHE A 374 3.15 -18.87 -0.46
N GLY A 375 3.80 -19.06 0.69
CA GLY A 375 3.11 -19.37 1.93
C GLY A 375 3.91 -18.96 3.16
N GLU A 376 3.18 -18.83 4.26
CA GLU A 376 3.64 -18.41 5.57
C GLU A 376 2.95 -19.20 6.69
N GLU A 377 3.71 -19.55 7.72
CA GLU A 377 3.22 -20.07 9.00
C GLU A 377 3.66 -19.12 10.12
N ILE A 378 2.70 -18.68 10.93
CA ILE A 378 2.93 -17.75 12.05
C ILE A 378 2.74 -18.52 13.35
N SER A 379 3.78 -18.53 14.19
CA SER A 379 3.80 -19.19 15.48
C SER A 379 3.84 -18.17 16.61
N TYR A 380 3.02 -18.39 17.64
CA TYR A 380 2.90 -17.52 18.81
C TYR A 380 3.44 -18.22 20.04
N ASP A 381 2.76 -19.25 20.53
CA ASP A 381 3.13 -19.99 21.73
C ASP A 381 3.80 -21.35 21.46
N ASP A 382 4.12 -21.62 20.19
CA ASP A 382 4.64 -22.89 19.71
C ASP A 382 5.83 -22.73 18.73
N GLY A 383 6.42 -23.87 18.32
CA GLY A 383 7.31 -23.98 17.17
C GLY A 383 8.73 -23.41 17.29
N PHE A 384 8.99 -22.51 18.26
CA PHE A 384 10.25 -21.78 18.40
C PHE A 384 10.72 -21.73 19.86
N ASP A 385 11.99 -21.37 20.08
CA ASP A 385 12.65 -21.35 21.41
C ASP A 385 11.97 -20.45 22.45
N SER A 386 11.12 -19.50 22.05
CA SER A 386 10.53 -18.49 22.92
C SER A 386 9.05 -18.28 22.65
N SER A 387 8.20 -19.11 23.27
CA SER A 387 6.74 -18.94 23.26
C SER A 387 6.30 -17.55 23.72
N GLN A 388 5.36 -16.96 22.98
CA GLN A 388 4.76 -15.66 23.22
C GLN A 388 3.24 -15.81 23.45
N TYR A 389 2.78 -15.48 24.66
CA TYR A 389 1.36 -15.60 25.03
C TYR A 389 0.57 -14.29 24.93
N ASN A 390 1.27 -13.17 24.74
CA ASN A 390 0.77 -11.80 24.75
C ASN A 390 0.46 -11.24 23.34
N GLY A 391 0.45 -12.11 22.33
CA GLY A 391 0.21 -11.74 20.92
C GLY A 391 1.45 -11.30 20.15
N ASN A 392 2.64 -11.26 20.78
CA ASN A 392 3.88 -11.21 20.00
C ASN A 392 4.04 -12.51 19.19
N ILE A 393 4.69 -12.42 18.05
CA ILE A 393 4.98 -13.58 17.22
C ILE A 393 6.30 -14.20 17.71
N ALA A 394 6.30 -15.49 18.07
CA ALA A 394 7.52 -16.20 18.46
C ALA A 394 8.41 -16.50 17.26
N GLY A 395 7.80 -16.79 16.12
CA GLY A 395 8.52 -16.98 14.88
C GLY A 395 7.60 -17.15 13.69
N ILE A 396 8.20 -17.02 12.51
CA ILE A 396 7.54 -17.16 11.23
C ILE A 396 8.33 -18.15 10.39
N LYS A 397 7.63 -19.01 9.66
CA LYS A 397 8.23 -19.77 8.56
C LYS A 397 7.59 -19.32 7.26
N TRP A 398 8.35 -19.30 6.18
CA TRP A 398 7.81 -19.01 4.86
C TRP A 398 8.49 -19.86 3.80
N LYS A 399 7.82 -20.02 2.67
CA LYS A 399 8.33 -20.74 1.51
C LYS A 399 7.78 -20.10 0.25
N THR A 400 8.54 -20.20 -0.81
CA THR A 400 8.15 -19.79 -2.16
C THR A 400 8.44 -20.90 -3.15
N ARG A 401 7.71 -20.89 -4.26
CA ARG A 401 7.89 -21.89 -5.33
C ARG A 401 9.18 -21.71 -6.12
N SER A 402 9.75 -20.50 -6.12
CA SER A 402 10.94 -20.14 -6.90
C SER A 402 12.12 -21.10 -6.70
N ASN A 403 12.34 -21.57 -5.48
CA ASN A 403 13.37 -22.54 -5.12
C ASN A 403 12.84 -23.67 -4.22
N GLY A 404 11.64 -23.51 -3.65
CA GLY A 404 11.02 -24.51 -2.78
C GLY A 404 11.66 -24.64 -1.40
N ILE A 405 12.53 -23.72 -0.98
CA ILE A 405 13.28 -23.78 0.28
C ILE A 405 12.46 -23.15 1.43
N PRO A 406 12.08 -23.93 2.46
CA PRO A 406 11.46 -23.37 3.67
C PRO A 406 12.48 -22.56 4.47
N ARG A 407 12.09 -21.35 4.86
CA ARG A 407 12.87 -20.38 5.63
C ARG A 407 12.13 -20.01 6.90
N ALA A 408 12.85 -19.56 7.92
CA ALA A 408 12.27 -19.21 9.19
C ALA A 408 13.01 -18.06 9.89
N TYR A 409 12.24 -17.30 10.67
CA TYR A 409 12.73 -16.36 11.65
C TYR A 409 12.21 -16.71 13.04
N GLY A 410 13.11 -16.89 14.00
CA GLY A 410 12.79 -16.91 15.43
C GLY A 410 13.00 -15.53 16.06
N PHE A 411 11.98 -14.98 16.71
CA PHE A 411 12.01 -13.63 17.26
C PHE A 411 12.29 -13.61 18.76
N GLY A 412 12.88 -12.51 19.23
CA GLY A 412 13.01 -12.22 20.66
C GLY A 412 12.76 -10.75 20.93
N TYR A 413 12.21 -10.45 22.10
CA TYR A 413 11.75 -9.12 22.47
C TYR A 413 12.37 -8.66 23.79
N ASP A 414 12.34 -7.36 24.05
CA ASP A 414 12.57 -6.82 25.39
C ASP A 414 11.28 -6.82 26.23
N GLY A 415 11.39 -6.39 27.50
CA GLY A 415 10.25 -6.35 28.42
C GLY A 415 9.13 -5.38 28.03
N THR A 416 9.35 -4.53 27.00
CA THR A 416 8.38 -3.58 26.44
C THR A 416 7.87 -4.01 25.07
N ASN A 417 8.08 -5.26 24.66
CA ASN A 417 7.66 -5.85 23.38
C ASN A 417 8.34 -5.26 22.13
N ARG A 418 9.49 -4.60 22.27
CA ARG A 418 10.30 -4.15 21.12
C ARG A 418 11.18 -5.30 20.62
N LEU A 419 11.36 -5.43 19.32
CA LEU A 419 12.12 -6.52 18.70
C LEU A 419 13.61 -6.41 19.07
N LYS A 420 14.24 -7.48 19.55
CA LYS A 420 15.69 -7.52 19.87
C LYS A 420 16.52 -8.36 18.91
N LYS A 421 15.88 -9.33 18.25
CA LYS A 421 16.52 -10.25 17.32
C LYS A 421 15.50 -10.92 16.43
N ALA A 422 15.97 -11.28 15.23
CA ALA A 422 15.30 -12.16 14.29
C ALA A 422 16.34 -13.17 13.79
N ILE A 423 16.32 -14.39 14.32
CA ILE A 423 17.29 -15.44 14.01
C ILE A 423 16.84 -16.20 12.77
N PHE A 424 17.63 -16.11 11.70
CA PHE A 424 17.33 -16.74 10.42
C PHE A 424 17.84 -18.18 10.36
N ASN A 425 16.95 -19.09 9.95
CA ASN A 425 17.29 -20.46 9.59
C ASN A 425 16.57 -20.84 8.29
N GLN A 426 17.05 -21.87 7.60
CA GLN A 426 16.38 -22.51 6.48
C GLN A 426 16.51 -24.02 6.53
N GLN A 427 15.65 -24.73 5.81
CA GLN A 427 15.89 -26.13 5.46
C GLN A 427 16.51 -26.18 4.07
N ASN A 428 17.76 -26.66 3.95
CA ASN A 428 18.46 -26.70 2.65
C ASN A 428 17.71 -27.51 1.58
N ASN A 429 16.88 -28.45 2.00
CA ASN A 429 15.79 -29.04 1.22
C ASN A 429 14.60 -29.26 2.16
N THR A 430 13.37 -29.26 1.65
CA THR A 430 12.17 -29.46 2.48
C THR A 430 12.27 -30.72 3.34
N GLY A 431 12.01 -30.58 4.64
CA GLY A 431 12.08 -31.66 5.62
C GLY A 431 13.47 -31.92 6.20
N ALA A 432 14.51 -31.22 5.72
CA ALA A 432 15.85 -31.28 6.31
C ALA A 432 15.91 -30.57 7.68
N ALA A 433 17.06 -30.69 8.35
CA ALA A 433 17.32 -29.92 9.56
C ALA A 433 17.33 -28.41 9.27
N TRP A 434 16.90 -27.61 10.25
CA TRP A 434 16.97 -26.15 10.17
C TRP A 434 18.40 -25.68 10.44
N THR A 435 19.05 -25.11 9.44
CA THR A 435 20.45 -24.66 9.48
C THR A 435 20.59 -23.22 8.99
N SER A 436 21.80 -22.68 9.08
CA SER A 436 22.17 -21.34 8.62
C SER A 436 23.47 -21.36 7.79
N ASP A 437 23.78 -22.50 7.19
CA ASP A 437 25.04 -22.76 6.47
C ASP A 437 25.02 -22.25 5.02
N LYS A 438 23.87 -22.31 4.33
CA LYS A 438 23.74 -21.92 2.92
C LYS A 438 23.25 -20.49 2.69
N ALA A 439 22.46 -19.96 3.63
CA ALA A 439 22.05 -18.57 3.63
C ALA A 439 21.85 -18.10 5.07
N TYR A 440 22.16 -16.83 5.34
CA TYR A 440 22.10 -16.32 6.69
C TYR A 440 21.69 -14.85 6.76
N PHE A 441 20.42 -14.62 7.11
CA PHE A 441 19.80 -13.29 7.16
C PHE A 441 19.46 -12.84 8.60
N THR A 442 20.26 -13.21 9.59
CA THR A 442 19.96 -12.91 11.00
C THR A 442 20.07 -11.40 11.30
N VAL A 443 19.09 -10.89 12.05
CA VAL A 443 19.18 -9.59 12.72
C VAL A 443 19.46 -9.80 14.19
N SER A 444 20.52 -9.18 14.68
CA SER A 444 20.97 -9.29 16.07
C SER A 444 21.46 -7.93 16.58
N ASN A 445 21.83 -7.88 17.86
CA ASN A 445 22.29 -6.65 18.51
C ASN A 445 21.34 -5.45 18.30
N LEU A 446 20.03 -5.73 18.17
CA LEU A 446 19.03 -4.69 18.06
C LEU A 446 18.71 -4.19 19.47
N ALA A 447 19.17 -2.99 19.76
CA ALA A 447 19.08 -2.38 21.08
C ALA A 447 18.43 -1.01 20.99
N TYR A 448 17.88 -0.57 22.11
CA TYR A 448 17.16 0.70 22.21
C TYR A 448 17.60 1.46 23.44
N ASP A 449 17.55 2.78 23.36
CA ASP A 449 17.57 3.62 24.55
C ASP A 449 16.22 3.60 25.30
N ALA A 450 16.13 4.39 26.38
CA ALA A 450 14.94 4.48 27.22
C ALA A 450 13.72 5.08 26.50
N ASN A 451 13.93 5.85 25.43
CA ASN A 451 12.87 6.47 24.63
C ASN A 451 12.48 5.63 23.40
N GLY A 452 13.13 4.48 23.20
CA GLY A 452 12.87 3.63 22.05
C GLY A 452 13.55 4.08 20.77
N ASN A 453 14.59 4.93 20.86
CA ASN A 453 15.48 5.12 19.72
C ASN A 453 16.38 3.89 19.57
N ILE A 454 16.55 3.40 18.34
CA ILE A 454 17.48 2.31 18.02
C ILE A 454 18.90 2.78 18.31
N SER A 455 19.66 2.05 19.11
CA SER A 455 21.06 2.39 19.46
C SER A 455 22.08 1.54 18.71
N SER A 456 21.71 0.32 18.32
CA SER A 456 22.52 -0.55 17.46
C SER A 456 21.65 -1.50 16.67
N MET A 457 22.14 -1.95 15.52
CA MET A 457 21.52 -2.99 14.72
C MET A 457 22.60 -3.71 13.92
N LYS A 458 22.60 -5.05 13.96
CA LYS A 458 23.48 -5.87 13.15
C LYS A 458 22.66 -6.75 12.21
N GLN A 459 22.88 -6.62 10.91
CA GLN A 459 22.24 -7.42 9.87
C GLN A 459 23.28 -8.29 9.16
N GLN A 460 22.92 -9.54 8.92
CA GLN A 460 23.77 -10.51 8.22
C GLN A 460 23.08 -10.89 6.93
N GLY A 461 23.83 -11.26 5.90
CA GLY A 461 23.28 -11.59 4.58
C GLY A 461 24.32 -12.24 3.68
N LEU A 462 24.06 -12.25 2.38
CA LEU A 462 24.93 -12.84 1.38
C LEU A 462 25.67 -11.76 0.57
N ILE A 463 27.00 -11.87 0.51
CA ILE A 463 27.81 -11.16 -0.49
C ILE A 463 28.24 -12.20 -1.52
N GLY A 464 27.65 -12.13 -2.72
CA GLY A 464 27.68 -13.24 -3.66
C GLY A 464 27.03 -14.48 -3.03
N THR A 465 27.80 -15.55 -2.84
CA THR A 465 27.35 -16.80 -2.18
C THR A 465 27.87 -16.95 -0.76
N THR A 466 28.54 -15.93 -0.20
CA THR A 466 29.19 -16.02 1.12
C THR A 466 28.40 -15.29 2.20
N ASN A 467 28.10 -15.99 3.30
CA ASN A 467 27.51 -15.39 4.51
C ASN A 467 28.45 -14.34 5.11
N SER A 468 27.96 -13.11 5.25
CA SER A 468 28.74 -11.96 5.72
C SER A 468 27.90 -11.08 6.66
N ASN A 469 28.57 -10.18 7.40
CA ASN A 469 27.85 -9.06 8.01
C ASN A 469 27.59 -8.05 6.89
N VAL A 470 26.32 -7.68 6.74
CA VAL A 470 25.87 -6.68 5.77
C VAL A 470 25.94 -5.32 6.46
N ASP A 471 25.28 -5.20 7.62
CA ASP A 471 25.34 -4.01 8.46
C ASP A 471 25.83 -4.34 9.88
N ASN A 472 26.59 -3.44 10.48
CA ASN A 472 26.91 -3.40 11.90
C ASN A 472 26.82 -1.96 12.42
N LEU A 473 25.59 -1.48 12.55
CA LEU A 473 25.23 -0.10 12.77
C LEU A 473 25.30 0.31 14.23
N THR A 474 25.86 1.49 14.48
CA THR A 474 25.82 2.20 15.76
C THR A 474 25.22 3.58 15.56
N TYR A 475 24.21 3.93 16.36
CA TYR A 475 23.44 5.16 16.22
C TYR A 475 23.87 6.15 17.30
N THR A 476 24.15 7.38 16.88
CA THR A 476 24.45 8.49 17.81
C THR A 476 23.37 9.55 17.71
N TYR A 477 22.77 9.92 18.83
CA TYR A 477 21.72 10.94 18.92
C TYR A 477 22.25 12.23 19.54
N GLN A 478 21.58 13.34 19.23
CA GLN A 478 21.81 14.58 19.93
C GLN A 478 21.53 14.40 21.43
N ALA A 479 22.37 14.99 22.27
CA ALA A 479 22.26 14.86 23.71
C ALA A 479 20.87 15.31 24.20
N ASN A 480 20.17 14.42 24.91
CA ASN A 480 18.79 14.59 25.36
C ASN A 480 17.80 14.86 24.22
N SER A 481 17.90 14.15 23.09
CA SER A 481 16.97 14.29 21.95
C SER A 481 16.74 12.96 21.24
N ASN A 482 15.65 12.88 20.47
CA ASN A 482 15.35 11.78 19.55
C ASN A 482 15.88 12.01 18.12
N LYS A 483 16.58 13.14 17.89
CA LYS A 483 17.22 13.50 16.62
C LYS A 483 18.53 12.75 16.45
N LEU A 484 18.66 12.05 15.33
CA LEU A 484 19.83 11.27 14.97
C LEU A 484 20.94 12.21 14.48
N LEU A 485 22.20 11.97 14.85
CA LEU A 485 23.34 12.75 14.38
C LEU A 485 24.18 11.97 13.37
N THR A 486 24.46 10.70 13.67
CA THR A 486 25.26 9.82 12.83
C THR A 486 24.77 8.37 12.96
N VAL A 487 25.01 7.58 11.92
CA VAL A 487 24.93 6.12 11.95
C VAL A 487 26.23 5.62 11.37
N THR A 488 27.06 4.97 12.18
CA THR A 488 28.32 4.41 11.69
C THR A 488 28.16 2.93 11.39
N ASP A 489 28.78 2.46 10.32
CA ASP A 489 28.80 1.03 9.99
C ASP A 489 30.21 0.45 10.08
N ALA A 490 30.36 -0.59 10.92
CA ALA A 490 31.61 -1.35 11.03
C ALA A 490 31.73 -2.47 9.97
N SER A 491 30.74 -2.63 9.10
CA SER A 491 30.76 -3.47 7.89
C SER A 491 30.89 -2.57 6.66
N ASN A 492 31.60 -3.02 5.61
CA ASN A 492 31.68 -2.26 4.36
C ASN A 492 31.34 -3.18 3.18
N THR A 493 30.20 -2.90 2.59
CA THR A 493 29.54 -3.66 1.52
C THR A 493 29.23 -2.81 0.29
N SER A 494 29.71 -1.56 0.26
CA SER A 494 29.48 -0.59 -0.82
C SER A 494 29.71 -1.13 -2.24
N THR A 495 30.68 -2.03 -2.41
CA THR A 495 30.98 -2.68 -3.70
C THR A 495 29.94 -3.75 -4.08
N ALA A 496 29.33 -4.41 -3.10
CA ALA A 496 28.32 -5.45 -3.30
C ALA A 496 26.93 -4.90 -3.67
N LYS A 497 26.68 -3.60 -3.40
CA LYS A 497 25.43 -2.88 -3.77
C LYS A 497 24.17 -3.64 -3.33
N LEU A 498 24.09 -4.03 -2.06
CA LEU A 498 22.99 -4.84 -1.53
C LEU A 498 21.73 -4.03 -1.19
N GLY A 499 21.79 -2.70 -1.32
CA GLY A 499 20.72 -1.79 -0.89
C GLY A 499 20.72 -1.51 0.61
N ASP A 500 21.78 -1.92 1.31
CA ASP A 500 22.06 -1.75 2.73
C ASP A 500 22.70 -0.37 3.05
N PHE A 501 22.82 -0.07 4.34
CA PHE A 501 23.35 1.21 4.78
C PHE A 501 24.84 1.32 4.43
N ASN A 502 25.29 2.52 4.04
CA ASN A 502 26.70 2.78 3.76
C ASN A 502 27.09 4.15 4.34
N ASP A 503 27.94 4.13 5.37
CA ASP A 503 28.41 5.32 6.12
C ASP A 503 29.35 6.25 5.31
N GLY A 504 29.89 5.76 4.19
CA GLY A 504 30.80 6.53 3.34
C GLY A 504 32.10 6.92 4.05
N THR A 505 32.55 8.16 3.91
CA THR A 505 33.80 8.68 4.52
C THR A 505 33.56 9.93 5.36
N ASN A 506 32.34 10.08 5.90
CA ASN A 506 31.93 11.27 6.63
C ASN A 506 32.56 11.28 8.03
N THR A 507 32.90 12.47 8.57
CA THR A 507 33.55 12.63 9.88
C THR A 507 32.80 13.56 10.84
N GLY A 508 31.62 14.04 10.45
CA GLY A 508 30.80 15.01 11.19
C GLY A 508 29.41 14.47 11.49
N ASN A 509 28.45 15.37 11.74
CA ASN A 509 27.04 14.98 11.80
C ASN A 509 26.53 14.78 10.37
N ASP A 510 25.93 13.64 10.09
CA ASP A 510 25.39 13.32 8.76
C ASP A 510 23.97 13.85 8.61
N TYR A 511 23.23 13.85 9.73
CA TYR A 511 21.83 14.21 9.80
C TYR A 511 21.63 15.57 10.47
N THR A 512 20.80 16.41 9.87
CA THR A 512 20.37 17.69 10.45
C THR A 512 18.87 17.88 10.28
N TYR A 513 18.24 18.74 11.08
CA TYR A 513 16.79 18.90 11.14
C TYR A 513 16.35 20.36 11.07
N ASN A 514 15.17 20.61 10.51
CA ASN A 514 14.53 21.93 10.58
C ASN A 514 13.84 22.17 11.94
N GLY A 515 13.30 23.37 12.12
CA GLY A 515 12.58 23.77 13.33
C GLY A 515 11.29 23.00 13.63
N ASN A 516 10.74 22.22 12.70
CA ASN A 516 9.60 21.31 12.92
C ASN A 516 10.04 19.87 13.17
N GLY A 517 11.34 19.58 13.18
CA GLY A 517 11.87 18.22 13.39
C GLY A 517 11.90 17.36 12.13
N ASN A 518 11.78 17.92 10.93
CA ASN A 518 11.99 17.14 9.70
C ASN A 518 13.47 17.11 9.34
N LEU A 519 13.98 15.97 8.86
CA LEU A 519 15.34 15.83 8.38
C LEU A 519 15.60 16.75 7.17
N ILE A 520 16.67 17.54 7.15
CA ILE A 520 17.01 18.42 6.01
C ILE A 520 18.31 18.06 5.30
N SER A 521 19.13 17.16 5.85
CA SER A 521 20.32 16.63 5.19
C SER A 521 20.60 15.21 5.63
N ASP A 522 21.17 14.42 4.74
CA ASP A 522 21.72 13.09 4.99
C ASP A 522 22.99 12.92 4.13
N GLN A 523 24.17 13.05 4.76
CA GLN A 523 25.44 12.95 4.06
C GLN A 523 25.75 11.54 3.56
N ASN A 524 25.16 10.49 4.14
CA ASN A 524 25.38 9.10 3.73
C ASN A 524 24.73 8.82 2.36
N LYS A 525 23.63 9.52 2.07
CA LYS A 525 22.93 9.50 0.77
C LYS A 525 23.28 10.69 -0.12
N GLN A 526 24.28 11.50 0.25
CA GLN A 526 24.67 12.74 -0.44
C GLN A 526 23.54 13.78 -0.55
N ILE A 527 22.53 13.68 0.32
CA ILE A 527 21.41 14.60 0.38
C ILE A 527 21.88 15.85 1.15
N THR A 528 22.05 16.94 0.41
CA THR A 528 22.55 18.20 0.97
C THR A 528 21.44 19.12 1.46
N SER A 529 20.23 18.96 0.93
CA SER A 529 19.07 19.76 1.31
C SER A 529 17.77 19.01 1.02
N ILE A 530 16.84 19.08 1.97
CA ILE A 530 15.43 18.76 1.79
C ILE A 530 14.61 20.00 2.18
N SER A 531 13.77 20.49 1.26
CA SER A 531 12.75 21.49 1.58
C SER A 531 11.40 20.81 1.77
N TYR A 532 10.59 21.39 2.66
CA TYR A 532 9.28 20.87 3.03
C TYR A 532 8.20 21.90 2.75
N ASN A 533 7.03 21.42 2.34
CA ASN A 533 5.84 22.25 2.23
C ASN A 533 5.19 22.48 3.61
N LEU A 534 4.08 23.23 3.64
CA LEU A 534 3.35 23.57 4.88
C LEU A 534 2.80 22.36 5.65
N LEU A 535 2.71 21.19 5.01
CA LEU A 535 2.23 19.94 5.61
C LEU A 535 3.38 19.07 6.15
N ASN A 536 4.62 19.58 6.14
CA ASN A 536 5.83 18.82 6.47
C ASN A 536 6.10 17.62 5.52
N LEU A 537 5.61 17.70 4.27
CA LEU A 537 5.94 16.74 3.21
C LEU A 537 7.13 17.25 2.37
N PRO A 538 8.08 16.39 1.94
CA PRO A 538 9.24 16.81 1.17
C PRO A 538 8.83 17.36 -0.20
N GLU A 539 9.19 18.58 -0.53
CA GLU A 539 8.88 19.22 -1.82
C GLU A 539 10.05 19.17 -2.78
N LYS A 540 11.29 19.30 -2.27
CA LYS A 540 12.51 19.22 -3.09
C LYS A 540 13.65 18.60 -2.31
N ILE A 541 14.35 17.68 -2.97
CA ILE A 541 15.55 17.01 -2.47
C ILE A 541 16.70 17.30 -3.44
N LEU A 542 17.81 17.80 -2.90
CA LEU A 542 19.04 18.03 -3.65
C LEU A 542 20.09 16.97 -3.28
N VAL A 543 20.49 16.18 -4.28
CA VAL A 543 21.51 15.14 -4.15
C VAL A 543 22.79 15.59 -4.85
N SER A 544 23.84 15.83 -4.06
CA SER A 544 25.09 16.40 -4.55
C SER A 544 25.70 15.55 -5.66
N GLY A 545 26.10 16.18 -6.77
CA GLY A 545 26.69 15.49 -7.93
C GLY A 545 25.72 14.66 -8.78
N LYS A 546 24.44 14.52 -8.37
CA LYS A 546 23.45 13.68 -9.08
C LYS A 546 22.26 14.45 -9.61
N GLY A 547 21.78 15.48 -8.90
CA GLY A 547 20.72 16.36 -9.35
C GLY A 547 19.61 16.55 -8.32
N THR A 548 18.35 16.70 -8.77
CA THR A 548 17.22 17.04 -7.90
C THR A 548 16.02 16.14 -8.08
N ILE A 549 15.28 15.90 -7.00
CA ILE A 549 13.97 15.25 -7.00
C ILE A 549 12.97 16.25 -6.43
N ASN A 550 11.92 16.58 -7.18
CA ASN A 550 10.88 17.51 -6.79
C ASN A 550 9.54 16.79 -6.73
N TYR A 551 8.72 17.11 -5.75
CA TYR A 551 7.38 16.56 -5.56
C TYR A 551 6.34 17.67 -5.53
N LEU A 552 5.21 17.43 -6.17
CA LEU A 552 4.08 18.36 -6.18
C LEU A 552 2.91 17.73 -5.41
N TYR A 553 2.30 18.52 -4.53
CA TYR A 553 1.18 18.07 -3.70
C TYR A 553 0.02 19.04 -3.78
N THR A 554 -1.17 18.52 -3.55
CA THR A 554 -2.33 19.34 -3.16
C THR A 554 -2.20 19.83 -1.72
N ALA A 555 -2.96 20.86 -1.36
CA ALA A 555 -2.97 21.44 -0.01
C ALA A 555 -3.56 20.53 1.08
N ASP A 556 -4.19 19.41 0.70
CA ASP A 556 -4.62 18.33 1.60
C ASP A 556 -3.62 17.15 1.66
N GLY A 557 -2.49 17.25 0.95
CA GLY A 557 -1.35 16.32 1.08
C GLY A 557 -1.31 15.17 0.10
N ARG A 558 -2.14 15.17 -0.96
CA ARG A 558 -2.07 14.16 -2.02
C ARG A 558 -0.90 14.45 -2.96
N LYS A 559 -0.01 13.46 -3.14
CA LYS A 559 1.10 13.52 -4.11
C LYS A 559 0.54 13.45 -5.54
N LEU A 560 0.88 14.42 -6.36
CA LEU A 560 0.42 14.54 -7.75
C LEU A 560 1.51 14.23 -8.77
N LYS A 561 2.75 14.68 -8.50
CA LYS A 561 3.85 14.61 -9.47
C LYS A 561 5.19 14.42 -8.78
N LYS A 562 6.07 13.65 -9.40
CA LYS A 562 7.51 13.56 -9.10
C LYS A 562 8.30 13.99 -10.34
N THR A 563 9.27 14.87 -10.17
CA THR A 563 10.20 15.29 -11.24
C THR A 563 11.63 15.03 -10.81
N VAL A 564 12.32 14.15 -11.52
CA VAL A 564 13.74 13.85 -11.34
C VAL A 564 14.53 14.57 -12.43
N VAL A 565 15.49 15.39 -12.02
CA VAL A 565 16.52 15.97 -12.90
C VAL A 565 17.82 15.26 -12.60
N ASP A 566 18.25 14.41 -13.51
CA ASP A 566 19.42 13.54 -13.39
C ASP A 566 20.61 14.10 -14.17
N SER A 567 21.62 14.55 -13.43
CA SER A 567 22.88 15.10 -13.92
C SER A 567 24.00 14.04 -14.00
N THR A 568 23.71 12.77 -13.68
CA THR A 568 24.67 11.66 -13.84
C THR A 568 24.76 11.18 -15.29
N SER A 569 23.80 11.57 -16.13
CA SER A 569 23.76 11.29 -17.57
C SER A 569 24.08 12.54 -18.40
N SER A 570 24.61 12.33 -19.61
CA SER A 570 24.88 13.39 -20.59
C SER A 570 24.17 13.08 -21.91
N PRO A 571 23.21 13.92 -22.38
CA PRO A 571 22.71 15.13 -21.71
C PRO A 571 21.94 14.84 -20.42
N VAL A 572 21.78 15.87 -19.57
CA VAL A 572 20.98 15.80 -18.34
C VAL A 572 19.58 15.28 -18.68
N LYS A 573 19.14 14.26 -17.95
CA LYS A 573 17.86 13.59 -18.18
C LYS A 573 16.81 14.09 -17.19
N THR A 574 15.65 14.53 -17.69
CA THR A 574 14.50 14.86 -16.84
C THR A 574 13.41 13.82 -16.99
N THR A 575 12.99 13.21 -15.89
CA THR A 575 11.89 12.23 -15.83
C THR A 575 10.77 12.81 -14.98
N VAL A 576 9.55 12.85 -15.54
CA VAL A 576 8.34 13.31 -14.86
C VAL A 576 7.42 12.12 -14.68
N THR A 577 6.95 11.90 -13.45
CA THR A 577 6.00 10.86 -13.09
C THR A 577 4.76 11.52 -12.49
N ASP A 578 3.60 11.28 -13.10
CA ASP A 578 2.31 11.79 -12.64
C ASP A 578 1.50 10.68 -11.98
N TYR A 579 0.88 11.01 -10.85
CA TYR A 579 0.05 10.12 -10.05
C TYR A 579 -1.38 10.64 -10.05
N ILE A 580 -2.32 9.90 -10.67
CA ILE A 580 -3.73 10.31 -10.84
C ILE A 580 -4.65 9.13 -10.55
N GLU A 581 -5.37 9.15 -9.42
CA GLU A 581 -6.38 8.13 -9.03
C GLU A 581 -5.96 6.66 -9.27
N GLY A 582 -4.70 6.33 -8.95
CA GLY A 582 -4.13 4.99 -9.13
C GLY A 582 -3.53 4.70 -10.52
N LEU A 583 -3.71 5.59 -11.49
CA LEU A 583 -2.98 5.60 -12.76
C LEU A 583 -1.67 6.34 -12.61
N VAL A 584 -0.59 5.75 -13.12
CA VAL A 584 0.75 6.34 -13.09
C VAL A 584 1.26 6.53 -14.50
N TYR A 585 1.63 7.77 -14.82
CA TYR A 585 2.20 8.15 -16.11
C TYR A 585 3.67 8.52 -15.94
N GLU A 586 4.49 8.22 -16.93
CA GLU A 586 5.86 8.72 -17.05
C GLU A 586 5.99 9.42 -18.39
N ARG A 587 6.31 10.73 -18.38
CA ARG A 587 6.31 11.59 -19.58
C ARG A 587 5.06 11.38 -20.44
N ASP A 588 3.89 11.56 -19.81
CA ASP A 588 2.56 11.43 -20.42
C ASP A 588 2.18 10.03 -20.95
N THR A 589 3.05 9.03 -20.78
CA THR A 589 2.81 7.65 -21.18
C THR A 589 2.31 6.85 -19.99
N LEU A 590 1.14 6.21 -20.09
CA LEU A 590 0.61 5.35 -19.03
C LEU A 590 1.59 4.21 -18.76
N ARG A 591 2.01 4.04 -17.51
CA ARG A 591 2.94 2.96 -17.10
C ARG A 591 2.21 1.83 -16.40
N TYR A 592 1.23 2.15 -15.56
CA TYR A 592 0.36 1.16 -14.94
C TYR A 592 -0.88 1.79 -14.30
N ILE A 593 -1.86 0.94 -14.02
CA ILE A 593 -3.07 1.21 -13.23
C ILE A 593 -3.03 0.29 -12.02
N ILE A 594 -3.06 0.82 -10.80
CA ILE A 594 -3.11 0.01 -9.57
C ILE A 594 -4.51 -0.60 -9.39
N HIS A 595 -4.56 -1.85 -8.91
CA HIS A 595 -5.77 -2.48 -8.41
C HIS A 595 -5.53 -3.18 -7.05
N GLU A 596 -6.60 -3.67 -6.41
CA GLU A 596 -6.62 -4.18 -5.03
C GLU A 596 -5.62 -5.32 -4.83
N GLU A 597 -5.56 -6.24 -5.82
CA GLU A 597 -4.65 -7.39 -5.83
C GLU A 597 -3.39 -7.20 -6.68
N GLY A 598 -3.04 -5.99 -7.15
CA GLY A 598 -1.92 -5.83 -8.10
C GLY A 598 -1.98 -4.60 -9.01
N ARG A 599 -1.68 -4.77 -10.31
CA ARG A 599 -1.67 -3.67 -11.30
C ARG A 599 -1.92 -4.15 -12.73
N ILE A 600 -2.41 -3.25 -13.58
CA ILE A 600 -2.51 -3.43 -15.03
C ILE A 600 -1.40 -2.64 -15.71
N ARG A 601 -0.68 -3.22 -16.66
CA ARG A 601 0.38 -2.56 -17.42
C ARG A 601 0.10 -2.56 -18.92
N PRO A 602 0.16 -1.40 -19.60
CA PRO A 602 0.23 -1.36 -21.07
C PRO A 602 1.60 -1.83 -21.58
N GLU A 603 1.60 -2.52 -22.72
CA GLU A 603 2.77 -2.85 -23.52
C GLU A 603 2.73 -2.09 -24.84
N TYR A 604 3.74 -1.25 -25.05
CA TYR A 604 3.90 -0.45 -26.26
C TYR A 604 4.87 -1.16 -27.21
N ASP A 605 4.35 -1.65 -28.34
CA ASP A 605 5.16 -2.19 -29.44
C ASP A 605 4.86 -1.40 -30.73
N SER A 606 5.92 -0.98 -31.42
CA SER A 606 5.83 -0.07 -32.55
C SER A 606 5.06 -0.71 -33.70
N GLY A 607 3.96 -0.08 -34.12
CA GLY A 607 3.11 -0.57 -35.21
C GLY A 607 2.16 -1.69 -34.81
N LYS A 608 2.06 -2.05 -33.52
CA LYS A 608 1.06 -3.00 -32.99
C LYS A 608 0.02 -2.27 -32.14
N ALA A 609 -1.14 -2.93 -31.98
CA ALA A 609 -2.16 -2.47 -31.04
C ALA A 609 -1.65 -2.59 -29.60
N LEU A 610 -2.09 -1.67 -28.74
CA LEU A 610 -1.76 -1.67 -27.32
C LEU A 610 -2.31 -2.92 -26.64
N VAL A 611 -1.43 -3.66 -25.94
CA VAL A 611 -1.79 -4.85 -25.15
C VAL A 611 -1.72 -4.49 -23.67
N TYR A 612 -2.61 -5.05 -22.86
CA TYR A 612 -2.61 -4.86 -21.41
C TYR A 612 -2.34 -6.19 -20.71
N HIS A 613 -1.50 -6.15 -19.68
CA HIS A 613 -1.11 -7.29 -18.85
C HIS A 613 -1.52 -7.05 -17.41
N TRP A 614 -2.02 -8.08 -16.74
CA TRP A 614 -2.44 -8.06 -15.35
C TRP A 614 -1.38 -8.72 -14.46
N ASP A 615 -0.80 -7.93 -13.57
CA ASP A 615 0.10 -8.42 -12.54
C ASP A 615 -0.65 -8.50 -11.19
N TYR A 616 -0.39 -9.55 -10.41
CA TYR A 616 -1.00 -9.84 -9.12
C TYR A 616 0.06 -9.88 -8.02
N PHE A 617 -0.23 -9.29 -6.86
CA PHE A 617 0.67 -9.20 -5.71
C PHE A 617 0.22 -10.16 -4.60
N GLU A 618 1.00 -11.20 -4.34
CA GLU A 618 0.83 -12.02 -3.14
C GLU A 618 1.55 -11.36 -1.97
N LYS A 619 0.80 -11.15 -0.88
CA LYS A 619 1.24 -10.41 0.29
C LYS A 619 1.34 -11.29 1.53
N ASP A 620 2.28 -11.00 2.42
CA ASP A 620 2.34 -11.59 3.75
C ASP A 620 1.33 -10.94 4.72
N HIS A 621 1.32 -11.35 6.00
CA HIS A 621 0.37 -10.85 6.99
C HIS A 621 0.48 -9.36 7.31
N LEU A 622 1.60 -8.70 6.95
CA LEU A 622 1.81 -7.26 7.13
C LEU A 622 1.47 -6.45 5.88
N GLY A 623 1.14 -7.13 4.77
CA GLY A 623 0.90 -6.50 3.48
C GLY A 623 2.15 -6.32 2.63
N ASN A 624 3.29 -6.92 2.98
CA ASN A 624 4.49 -6.86 2.15
C ASN A 624 4.29 -7.69 0.90
N VAL A 625 4.60 -7.14 -0.28
CA VAL A 625 4.57 -7.92 -1.53
C VAL A 625 5.73 -8.92 -1.53
N ARG A 626 5.41 -10.22 -1.54
CA ARG A 626 6.36 -11.34 -1.50
C ARG A 626 6.56 -11.96 -2.87
N VAL A 627 5.51 -12.03 -3.67
CA VAL A 627 5.53 -12.55 -5.03
C VAL A 627 4.70 -11.66 -5.94
N VAL A 628 5.19 -11.42 -7.16
CA VAL A 628 4.42 -10.82 -8.24
C VAL A 628 4.21 -11.86 -9.34
N LEU A 629 2.95 -12.14 -9.67
CA LEU A 629 2.55 -13.03 -10.75
C LEU A 629 1.98 -12.24 -11.92
N GLY A 630 2.37 -12.57 -13.15
CA GLY A 630 1.79 -12.01 -14.38
C GLY A 630 0.91 -13.03 -15.10
N ASP A 631 -0.04 -12.52 -15.87
CA ASP A 631 -0.86 -13.27 -16.81
C ASP A 631 -0.17 -13.52 -18.17
N ASN A 632 0.93 -12.82 -18.43
CA ASN A 632 1.59 -12.83 -19.73
C ASN A 632 2.42 -14.10 -19.99
N ALA A 633 2.13 -14.76 -21.11
CA ALA A 633 2.96 -15.82 -21.71
C ALA A 633 3.83 -15.25 -22.85
N ASP A 634 4.81 -14.42 -22.53
CA ASP A 634 5.79 -13.91 -23.51
C ASP A 634 6.58 -15.07 -24.11
N THR A 635 6.69 -15.11 -25.44
CA THR A 635 7.63 -16.02 -26.13
C THR A 635 8.78 -15.23 -26.72
N SER A 636 10.00 -15.56 -26.33
CA SER A 636 11.24 -15.02 -26.91
C SER A 636 11.96 -16.12 -27.68
N VAL A 637 12.41 -15.81 -28.90
CA VAL A 637 13.19 -16.75 -29.73
C VAL A 637 14.57 -16.15 -29.97
N TYR A 638 15.60 -16.85 -29.55
CA TYR A 638 17.00 -16.51 -29.79
C TYR A 638 17.56 -17.47 -30.83
N ALA A 639 18.25 -16.94 -31.85
CA ALA A 639 18.84 -17.75 -32.91
C ALA A 639 20.27 -17.32 -33.19
N ALA A 640 21.20 -18.28 -33.22
CA ALA A 640 22.54 -18.15 -33.76
C ALA A 640 22.59 -18.93 -35.08
N THR A 641 22.40 -18.20 -36.18
CA THR A 641 22.40 -18.68 -37.57
C THR A 641 23.80 -18.75 -38.17
N MET A 642 24.80 -18.17 -37.52
CA MET A 642 26.19 -18.09 -37.99
C MET A 642 26.38 -17.26 -39.27
N GLU A 643 25.34 -16.60 -39.77
CA GLU A 643 25.43 -15.83 -41.01
C GLU A 643 26.05 -14.45 -40.80
N THR A 644 26.85 -14.03 -41.78
CA THR A 644 27.56 -12.74 -41.71
C THR A 644 26.62 -11.54 -41.66
N ALA A 645 25.43 -11.65 -42.25
CA ALA A 645 24.41 -10.60 -42.23
C ALA A 645 23.78 -10.40 -40.83
N SER A 646 23.74 -11.45 -40.01
CA SER A 646 23.12 -11.43 -38.66
C SER A 646 24.14 -11.21 -37.54
N SER A 647 25.44 -11.18 -37.86
CA SER A 647 26.53 -11.24 -36.88
C SER A 647 26.46 -10.13 -35.81
N ALA A 648 26.03 -8.92 -36.17
CA ALA A 648 25.90 -7.83 -35.20
C ALA A 648 24.84 -8.14 -34.12
N THR A 649 23.70 -8.69 -34.52
CA THR A 649 22.62 -9.11 -33.60
C THR A 649 23.01 -10.36 -32.82
N GLU A 650 23.65 -11.32 -33.48
CA GLU A 650 24.09 -12.57 -32.85
C GLU A 650 25.16 -12.32 -31.79
N ASN A 651 26.21 -11.55 -32.08
CA ASN A 651 27.27 -11.23 -31.13
C ASN A 651 26.77 -10.39 -29.92
N ALA A 652 25.62 -9.74 -30.04
CA ALA A 652 24.99 -9.02 -28.93
C ALA A 652 24.25 -9.97 -27.96
N LEU A 653 23.87 -11.17 -28.42
CA LEU A 653 23.05 -12.13 -27.68
C LEU A 653 23.81 -13.41 -27.30
N PHE A 654 24.72 -13.84 -28.16
CA PHE A 654 25.49 -15.08 -28.05
C PHE A 654 26.99 -14.77 -27.98
N SER A 655 27.72 -15.61 -27.26
CA SER A 655 29.18 -15.64 -27.25
C SER A 655 29.72 -16.66 -28.26
N ASN A 656 31.00 -16.53 -28.62
CA ASN A 656 31.73 -17.44 -29.53
C ASN A 656 31.12 -17.60 -30.94
N ILE A 657 30.36 -16.62 -31.42
CA ILE A 657 29.83 -16.59 -32.77
C ILE A 657 30.98 -16.43 -33.79
N ASP A 658 31.69 -15.30 -33.80
CA ASP A 658 32.72 -15.03 -34.81
C ASP A 658 33.94 -15.95 -34.69
N ASN A 659 34.32 -16.32 -33.46
CA ASN A 659 35.49 -17.17 -33.20
C ASN A 659 35.35 -18.58 -33.77
N THR A 660 34.12 -19.07 -33.92
CA THR A 660 33.86 -20.45 -34.39
C THR A 660 33.32 -20.52 -35.80
N ARG A 661 32.97 -19.36 -36.39
CA ARG A 661 32.41 -19.27 -37.74
C ARG A 661 33.40 -19.76 -38.80
N THR A 662 32.93 -20.64 -39.67
CA THR A 662 33.62 -21.07 -40.90
C THR A 662 32.61 -21.24 -42.04
N ALA A 663 33.09 -21.17 -43.28
CA ALA A 663 32.26 -21.51 -44.43
C ALA A 663 31.81 -22.98 -44.38
N LEU A 664 30.67 -23.29 -45.00
CA LEU A 664 30.13 -24.65 -45.08
C LEU A 664 31.19 -25.67 -45.53
N PRO A 665 31.34 -26.80 -44.82
CA PRO A 665 32.26 -27.85 -45.24
C PRO A 665 31.76 -28.53 -46.52
N ALA A 666 32.69 -29.00 -47.37
CA ALA A 666 32.31 -29.72 -48.59
C ALA A 666 31.40 -30.93 -48.26
N GLY A 667 30.30 -31.14 -48.99
CA GLY A 667 29.38 -32.24 -48.72
C GLY A 667 28.38 -32.01 -47.58
N TYR A 668 28.35 -30.80 -47.00
CA TYR A 668 27.22 -30.39 -46.15
C TYR A 668 25.92 -30.44 -46.99
N PRO A 669 24.88 -31.16 -46.54
CA PRO A 669 23.61 -31.26 -47.27
C PRO A 669 22.94 -29.90 -47.47
N THR A 670 22.08 -29.77 -48.48
CA THR A 670 21.30 -28.55 -48.68
C THR A 670 20.39 -28.29 -47.48
N ASP A 671 20.53 -27.13 -46.86
CA ASP A 671 19.71 -26.67 -45.74
C ASP A 671 19.17 -25.27 -46.06
N GLU A 672 17.84 -25.17 -46.21
CA GLU A 672 17.14 -23.93 -46.56
C GLU A 672 16.62 -23.19 -45.32
N THR A 673 17.04 -23.59 -44.10
CA THR A 673 16.65 -22.92 -42.85
C THR A 673 17.03 -21.43 -42.85
N THR A 674 18.11 -21.06 -43.53
CA THR A 674 18.56 -19.68 -43.79
C THR A 674 18.88 -19.48 -45.27
N ASN A 675 18.74 -18.26 -45.79
CA ASN A 675 19.03 -17.96 -47.19
C ASN A 675 19.78 -16.61 -47.34
N PRO A 676 21.07 -16.63 -47.74
CA PRO A 676 21.90 -17.83 -47.96
C PRO A 676 22.23 -18.55 -46.64
N ASN A 677 22.38 -19.88 -46.69
CA ASN A 677 23.06 -20.65 -45.66
C ASN A 677 24.50 -20.88 -46.13
N ALA A 678 25.47 -20.14 -45.57
CA ALA A 678 26.84 -20.10 -46.05
C ALA A 678 27.87 -20.40 -44.96
N TYR A 679 27.50 -20.29 -43.68
CA TYR A 679 28.44 -20.38 -42.57
C TYR A 679 27.91 -21.27 -41.45
N VAL A 680 28.84 -21.93 -40.74
CA VAL A 680 28.58 -22.83 -39.61
C VAL A 680 29.60 -22.60 -38.51
N ALA A 681 29.30 -23.02 -37.29
CA ALA A 681 30.26 -23.08 -36.19
C ALA A 681 31.07 -24.38 -36.27
N ARG A 682 32.40 -24.32 -36.39
CA ARG A 682 33.27 -25.51 -36.37
C ARG A 682 33.97 -25.66 -35.03
N LEU A 683 33.73 -26.79 -34.37
CA LEU A 683 34.36 -27.14 -33.09
C LEU A 683 35.29 -28.35 -33.23
N ASN A 684 36.42 -28.31 -32.55
CA ASN A 684 37.43 -29.37 -32.55
C ASN A 684 38.30 -29.25 -31.29
N ALA A 685 38.44 -30.33 -30.52
CA ALA A 685 39.12 -30.25 -29.23
C ALA A 685 40.66 -30.18 -29.30
N GLU A 686 41.26 -30.55 -30.43
CA GLU A 686 42.72 -30.57 -30.64
C GLU A 686 43.22 -29.37 -31.45
N SER A 687 42.45 -28.92 -32.44
CA SER A 687 42.89 -27.95 -33.46
C SER A 687 41.98 -26.73 -33.63
N GLY A 688 41.04 -26.51 -32.70
CA GLY A 688 40.11 -25.38 -32.74
C GLY A 688 39.46 -25.06 -31.40
N GLU A 689 38.33 -24.35 -31.47
CA GLU A 689 37.52 -24.02 -30.31
C GLU A 689 36.73 -25.25 -29.83
N LYS A 690 36.66 -25.42 -28.50
CA LYS A 690 35.90 -26.49 -27.85
C LYS A 690 34.44 -26.13 -27.61
N ILE A 691 34.15 -24.83 -27.54
CA ILE A 691 32.83 -24.27 -27.22
C ILE A 691 32.42 -23.33 -28.34
N GLY A 692 31.26 -23.60 -28.92
CA GLY A 692 30.67 -22.82 -30.01
C GLY A 692 29.72 -21.73 -29.53
N PRO A 693 28.70 -21.39 -30.35
CA PRO A 693 27.65 -20.46 -29.96
C PRO A 693 27.08 -20.80 -28.59
N SER A 694 27.06 -19.81 -27.72
CA SER A 694 26.63 -19.97 -26.34
C SER A 694 25.84 -18.77 -25.83
N ILE A 695 24.86 -19.02 -24.97
CA ILE A 695 23.99 -18.01 -24.39
C ILE A 695 23.72 -18.33 -22.93
N VAL A 696 23.59 -17.29 -22.11
CA VAL A 696 23.09 -17.39 -20.74
C VAL A 696 21.71 -16.76 -20.72
N LEU A 697 20.71 -17.40 -20.14
CA LEU A 697 19.38 -16.80 -19.93
C LEU A 697 19.05 -16.74 -18.44
N ARG A 698 18.50 -15.62 -17.98
CA ARG A 698 17.80 -15.56 -16.69
C ARG A 698 16.44 -16.22 -16.88
N VAL A 699 16.13 -17.17 -16.01
CA VAL A 699 14.86 -17.89 -16.03
C VAL A 699 14.22 -17.88 -14.65
N MET A 700 12.89 -17.88 -14.63
CA MET A 700 12.08 -17.98 -13.42
C MET A 700 11.47 -19.36 -13.32
N ALA A 701 11.22 -19.83 -12.09
CA ALA A 701 10.45 -21.06 -11.89
C ALA A 701 9.07 -20.95 -12.57
N GLY A 702 8.72 -21.97 -13.37
CA GLY A 702 7.51 -21.98 -14.20
C GLY A 702 7.72 -21.53 -15.65
N ASP A 703 8.85 -20.92 -15.99
CA ASP A 703 9.24 -20.70 -17.40
C ASP A 703 9.36 -22.04 -18.14
N THR A 704 9.30 -22.00 -19.47
CA THR A 704 9.58 -23.17 -20.31
C THR A 704 10.59 -22.87 -21.39
N LEU A 705 11.47 -23.83 -21.65
CA LEU A 705 12.49 -23.76 -22.70
C LEU A 705 12.33 -24.90 -23.68
N GLN A 706 12.60 -24.62 -24.96
CA GLN A 706 12.79 -25.61 -26.01
C GLN A 706 14.04 -25.22 -26.80
N LEU A 707 14.90 -26.20 -27.08
CA LEU A 707 16.21 -25.98 -27.69
C LEU A 707 16.33 -26.80 -28.98
N GLY A 708 17.01 -26.26 -29.98
CA GLY A 708 17.32 -26.98 -31.21
C GLY A 708 18.64 -26.51 -31.82
N VAL A 709 19.42 -27.41 -32.40
CA VAL A 709 20.60 -27.06 -33.21
C VAL A 709 20.81 -28.11 -34.29
N LYS A 710 21.33 -27.70 -35.45
CA LYS A 710 21.79 -28.62 -36.49
C LYS A 710 23.22 -29.04 -36.22
N ALA A 711 23.56 -30.29 -36.52
CA ALA A 711 24.91 -30.80 -36.38
C ALA A 711 25.32 -31.65 -37.60
N PHE A 712 26.60 -31.61 -37.96
CA PHE A 712 27.17 -32.36 -39.08
C PHE A 712 28.62 -32.77 -38.77
N TYR A 713 29.01 -33.98 -39.18
CA TYR A 713 30.38 -34.47 -39.05
C TYR A 713 30.68 -35.52 -40.13
N LYS A 714 31.97 -35.82 -40.39
CA LYS A 714 32.39 -36.63 -41.56
C LYS A 714 33.12 -37.94 -41.25
N SER A 715 33.64 -38.12 -40.05
CA SER A 715 34.54 -39.24 -39.74
C SER A 715 33.81 -40.43 -39.10
N THR A 716 34.19 -41.66 -39.47
CA THR A 716 33.77 -42.90 -38.78
C THR A 716 34.74 -43.34 -37.68
N ALA A 717 35.87 -42.65 -37.47
CA ALA A 717 36.82 -43.01 -36.44
C ALA A 717 36.16 -42.85 -35.06
N ALA A 718 36.24 -43.89 -34.22
CA ALA A 718 35.67 -43.85 -32.87
C ALA A 718 36.22 -42.64 -32.10
N SER A 719 35.33 -41.97 -31.37
CA SER A 719 35.57 -40.70 -30.68
C SER A 719 36.58 -40.83 -29.53
N THR A 720 37.87 -40.85 -29.85
CA THR A 720 38.92 -40.71 -28.84
C THR A 720 39.00 -39.25 -28.44
N SER A 721 38.40 -38.90 -27.30
CA SER A 721 38.68 -37.63 -26.61
C SER A 721 39.95 -37.81 -25.77
N THR A 722 40.99 -37.04 -26.08
CA THR A 722 42.16 -36.86 -25.19
C THR A 722 41.97 -35.65 -24.26
N THR A 723 40.82 -34.99 -24.37
CA THR A 723 40.45 -33.75 -23.69
C THR A 723 40.02 -34.04 -22.27
N THR A 724 40.59 -33.34 -21.29
CA THR A 724 40.16 -33.47 -19.89
C THR A 724 38.95 -32.58 -19.61
N THR A 725 38.11 -32.99 -18.66
CA THR A 725 36.97 -32.19 -18.15
C THR A 725 37.39 -30.81 -17.67
N SER A 726 38.55 -30.72 -17.00
CA SER A 726 39.14 -29.44 -16.60
C SER A 726 39.42 -28.52 -17.80
N SER A 727 39.86 -29.07 -18.94
CA SER A 727 40.10 -28.26 -20.14
C SER A 727 38.80 -27.84 -20.84
N MET A 728 37.74 -28.64 -20.75
CA MET A 728 36.40 -28.27 -21.26
C MET A 728 35.81 -27.14 -20.44
N LEU A 729 35.87 -27.25 -19.11
CA LEU A 729 35.41 -26.20 -18.20
C LEU A 729 36.19 -24.89 -18.39
N ALA A 730 37.52 -24.97 -18.56
CA ALA A 730 38.33 -23.79 -18.86
C ALA A 730 37.91 -23.11 -20.18
N ALA A 731 37.62 -23.91 -21.22
CA ALA A 731 37.12 -23.39 -22.50
C ALA A 731 35.72 -22.78 -22.36
N LEU A 732 34.85 -23.36 -21.53
CA LEU A 732 33.51 -22.83 -21.25
C LEU A 732 33.58 -21.46 -20.56
N ILE A 733 34.38 -21.35 -19.51
CA ILE A 733 34.60 -20.07 -18.80
C ILE A 733 35.17 -19.03 -19.77
N GLN A 734 36.12 -19.43 -20.64
CA GLN A 734 36.72 -18.54 -21.63
C GLN A 734 35.72 -18.07 -22.70
N ALA A 735 34.83 -18.96 -23.15
CA ALA A 735 33.80 -18.62 -24.13
C ALA A 735 32.89 -17.50 -23.61
N PHE A 736 32.47 -17.58 -22.36
CA PHE A 736 31.65 -16.57 -21.70
C PHE A 736 32.44 -15.36 -21.18
N SER A 737 33.77 -15.34 -21.26
CA SER A 737 34.61 -14.21 -20.83
C SER A 737 35.16 -13.33 -21.96
N SER A 738 35.16 -13.84 -23.19
CA SER A 738 35.74 -13.18 -24.36
C SER A 738 34.84 -12.11 -24.99
N SER A 739 33.57 -12.04 -24.60
CA SER A 739 32.57 -11.10 -25.12
C SER A 739 32.45 -9.88 -24.21
N THR A 740 32.69 -8.68 -24.77
CA THR A 740 32.29 -7.40 -24.17
C THR A 740 30.77 -7.26 -24.26
N ILE A 741 30.04 -8.01 -23.44
CA ILE A 741 28.62 -7.75 -23.22
C ILE A 741 28.55 -6.48 -22.36
N SER A 742 28.57 -5.32 -23.02
CA SER A 742 28.35 -4.05 -22.36
C SER A 742 26.86 -3.95 -22.02
N ASP A 743 26.56 -4.06 -20.73
CA ASP A 743 25.33 -3.64 -20.09
C ASP A 743 24.02 -4.16 -20.74
N GLY A 744 23.50 -5.28 -20.22
CA GLY A 744 22.16 -5.73 -20.58
C GLY A 744 21.91 -7.23 -20.44
N THR A 745 20.89 -7.55 -19.66
CA THR A 745 20.03 -8.75 -19.77
C THR A 745 20.55 -10.13 -19.40
N HIS A 746 21.86 -10.43 -19.30
CA HIS A 746 22.34 -11.77 -18.85
C HIS A 746 23.68 -11.73 -18.08
N ALA A 747 23.76 -10.88 -17.03
CA ALA A 747 24.98 -10.49 -16.31
C ALA A 747 25.74 -11.59 -15.52
N ALA A 748 25.51 -12.88 -15.78
CA ALA A 748 26.20 -13.99 -15.12
C ALA A 748 27.39 -14.54 -15.94
N ALA A 749 27.87 -13.84 -16.97
CA ALA A 749 29.01 -14.27 -17.79
C ALA A 749 30.32 -13.56 -17.40
N GLY A 750 31.48 -14.22 -17.57
CA GLY A 750 32.82 -13.62 -17.38
C GLY A 750 33.77 -14.39 -16.44
N THR A 751 35.06 -14.07 -16.49
CA THR A 751 36.12 -14.74 -15.68
C THR A 751 35.89 -14.61 -14.16
N ASN A 752 35.23 -13.53 -13.74
CA ASN A 752 34.88 -13.27 -12.34
C ASN A 752 33.42 -13.62 -12.00
N SER A 753 32.69 -14.27 -12.90
CA SER A 753 31.33 -14.73 -12.61
C SER A 753 31.35 -15.87 -11.60
N ALA A 754 30.32 -15.95 -10.76
CA ALA A 754 30.17 -17.02 -9.76
C ALA A 754 30.21 -18.43 -10.38
N ILE A 755 29.85 -18.60 -11.66
CA ILE A 755 29.95 -19.89 -12.36
C ILE A 755 31.40 -20.41 -12.46
N SER A 756 32.40 -19.53 -12.53
CA SER A 756 33.81 -19.96 -12.64
C SER A 756 34.31 -20.69 -11.40
N SER A 757 33.70 -20.41 -10.25
CA SER A 757 33.93 -21.10 -8.98
C SER A 757 32.92 -22.20 -8.67
N ALA A 758 31.69 -22.08 -9.15
CA ALA A 758 30.58 -22.95 -8.78
C ALA A 758 30.49 -24.20 -9.67
N TYR A 759 30.82 -24.10 -10.96
CA TYR A 759 30.75 -25.24 -11.87
C TYR A 759 32.08 -25.99 -11.91
N THR A 760 32.08 -27.21 -11.37
CA THR A 760 33.28 -28.03 -11.15
C THR A 760 33.49 -29.08 -12.23
N SER A 761 34.71 -29.59 -12.36
CA SER A 761 34.99 -30.71 -13.27
C SER A 761 34.21 -31.98 -12.92
N SER A 762 33.85 -32.17 -11.65
CA SER A 762 32.97 -33.25 -11.20
C SER A 762 31.53 -33.09 -11.68
N GLU A 763 30.96 -31.89 -11.56
CA GLU A 763 29.59 -31.62 -12.03
C GLU A 763 29.51 -31.69 -13.56
N TYR A 764 30.56 -31.29 -14.27
CA TYR A 764 30.65 -31.48 -15.71
C TYR A 764 30.68 -32.98 -16.09
N GLU A 765 31.50 -33.78 -15.41
CA GLU A 765 31.54 -35.24 -15.64
C GLU A 765 30.19 -35.90 -15.33
N GLU A 766 29.55 -35.50 -14.22
CA GLU A 766 28.22 -35.96 -13.85
C GLU A 766 27.17 -35.61 -14.91
N LEU A 767 27.21 -34.38 -15.42
CA LEU A 767 26.30 -33.92 -16.47
C LEU A 767 26.41 -34.75 -17.76
N ILE A 768 27.63 -34.99 -18.23
CA ILE A 768 27.89 -35.72 -19.49
C ILE A 768 27.65 -37.23 -19.33
N SER A 769 27.81 -37.77 -18.11
CA SER A 769 27.56 -39.18 -17.83
C SER A 769 26.11 -39.49 -17.40
N LYS A 770 25.27 -38.46 -17.23
CA LYS A 770 23.90 -38.57 -16.73
C LYS A 770 23.01 -39.46 -17.58
N ASP A 771 23.11 -39.34 -18.90
CA ASP A 771 22.36 -40.16 -19.85
C ASP A 771 23.36 -40.96 -20.70
N ALA A 772 23.38 -42.28 -20.48
CA ALA A 772 24.30 -43.17 -21.19
C ALA A 772 24.01 -43.23 -22.69
N ASP A 773 22.77 -42.99 -23.11
CA ASP A 773 22.38 -42.96 -24.51
C ASP A 773 22.89 -41.69 -25.19
N GLU A 774 23.20 -40.65 -24.43
CA GLU A 774 23.78 -39.39 -24.88
C GLU A 774 25.30 -39.33 -24.63
N ASN A 775 25.97 -40.45 -24.38
CA ASN A 775 27.42 -40.52 -24.19
C ASN A 775 28.01 -41.77 -24.83
N LEU A 776 27.65 -42.02 -26.08
CA LEU A 776 28.08 -43.18 -26.85
C LEU A 776 29.52 -43.01 -27.34
N ALA A 777 30.39 -43.96 -26.98
CA ALA A 777 31.80 -43.96 -27.39
C ALA A 777 32.01 -44.15 -28.91
N THR A 778 30.98 -44.65 -29.62
CA THR A 778 31.01 -44.87 -31.08
C THR A 778 30.64 -43.62 -31.88
N LYS A 779 30.27 -42.53 -31.21
CA LYS A 779 29.83 -41.26 -31.81
C LYS A 779 30.72 -40.12 -31.30
N PRO A 780 30.86 -39.01 -32.05
CA PRO A 780 31.60 -37.85 -31.58
C PRO A 780 31.09 -37.38 -30.21
N LYS A 781 32.00 -37.08 -29.28
CA LYS A 781 31.69 -36.40 -28.02
C LYS A 781 31.43 -34.93 -28.27
N ALA A 782 30.39 -34.63 -29.03
CA ALA A 782 29.94 -33.27 -29.34
C ALA A 782 28.47 -33.13 -28.97
N TYR A 783 28.12 -32.01 -28.35
CA TYR A 783 26.86 -31.88 -27.62
C TYR A 783 26.19 -30.52 -27.86
N LEU A 784 24.86 -30.53 -27.84
CA LEU A 784 24.07 -29.40 -27.35
C LEU A 784 23.92 -29.58 -25.84
N THR A 785 24.45 -28.65 -25.06
CA THR A 785 24.45 -28.70 -23.60
C THR A 785 23.57 -27.58 -23.03
N TYR A 786 22.82 -27.90 -21.97
CA TYR A 786 22.07 -26.93 -21.19
C TYR A 786 22.26 -27.22 -19.70
N VAL A 787 22.59 -26.19 -18.91
CA VAL A 787 22.84 -26.31 -17.47
C VAL A 787 22.13 -25.19 -16.74
N LEU A 788 21.20 -25.52 -15.85
CA LEU A 788 20.54 -24.56 -14.98
C LEU A 788 21.29 -24.47 -13.66
N PHE A 789 21.64 -23.25 -13.24
CA PHE A 789 22.11 -22.94 -11.90
C PHE A 789 21.05 -22.11 -11.18
N ASP A 790 20.74 -22.42 -9.92
CA ASP A 790 19.87 -21.57 -9.09
C ASP A 790 20.54 -20.24 -8.71
N ASP A 791 19.81 -19.34 -8.03
CA ASP A 791 20.34 -18.02 -7.65
C ASP A 791 21.56 -18.08 -6.70
N LEU A 792 21.81 -19.23 -6.06
CA LEU A 792 23.02 -19.49 -5.25
C LEU A 792 24.10 -20.26 -6.03
N PHE A 793 23.93 -20.38 -7.35
CA PHE A 793 24.80 -21.09 -8.28
C PHE A 793 24.98 -22.59 -8.02
N ASN A 794 23.98 -23.25 -7.42
CA ASN A 794 23.96 -24.72 -7.37
C ASN A 794 23.33 -25.26 -8.66
N MET A 795 23.91 -26.31 -9.24
CA MET A 795 23.34 -26.96 -10.42
C MET A 795 21.96 -27.57 -10.10
N VAL A 796 21.02 -27.40 -11.02
CA VAL A 796 19.66 -27.95 -10.92
C VAL A 796 19.55 -29.12 -11.88
N ASP A 797 19.69 -30.33 -11.34
CA ASP A 797 19.77 -31.54 -12.15
C ASP A 797 18.57 -31.72 -13.08
N ASP A 798 17.34 -31.52 -12.60
CA ASP A 798 16.11 -31.69 -13.40
C ASP A 798 16.05 -30.81 -14.67
N ASN A 799 16.83 -29.74 -14.72
CA ASN A 799 16.91 -28.82 -15.85
C ASN A 799 18.32 -28.70 -16.44
N SER A 800 19.14 -29.74 -16.25
CA SER A 800 20.50 -29.82 -16.80
C SER A 800 20.68 -31.14 -17.55
N GLY A 801 21.26 -31.08 -18.76
CA GLY A 801 21.52 -32.25 -19.59
C GLY A 801 22.28 -31.93 -20.87
N VAL A 802 22.49 -32.99 -21.66
CA VAL A 802 23.16 -32.91 -22.97
C VAL A 802 22.38 -33.69 -24.03
N LYS A 803 22.57 -33.29 -25.29
CA LYS A 803 22.18 -34.04 -26.48
C LYS A 803 23.38 -34.26 -27.36
N GLN A 804 23.79 -35.51 -27.55
CA GLN A 804 24.96 -35.86 -28.33
C GLN A 804 24.65 -35.88 -29.82
N VAL A 805 25.66 -35.56 -30.63
CA VAL A 805 25.66 -35.86 -32.07
C VAL A 805 25.71 -37.38 -32.29
N GLN A 806 24.60 -37.98 -32.71
CA GLN A 806 24.43 -39.43 -32.85
C GLN A 806 24.19 -39.92 -34.29
N GLY A 807 23.92 -39.03 -35.25
CA GLY A 807 23.67 -39.37 -36.66
C GLY A 807 24.82 -40.14 -37.31
N ASN A 808 24.66 -40.60 -38.55
CA ASN A 808 25.80 -41.16 -39.28
C ASN A 808 26.70 -40.03 -39.81
N PRO A 809 27.97 -40.32 -40.12
CA PRO A 809 28.81 -39.37 -40.82
C PRO A 809 28.18 -38.96 -42.16
N ASP A 810 28.44 -37.73 -42.59
CA ASP A 810 27.91 -37.10 -43.80
C ASP A 810 26.37 -36.90 -43.78
N GLU A 811 25.74 -36.96 -42.61
CA GLU A 811 24.31 -36.70 -42.41
C GLU A 811 24.09 -35.44 -41.56
N LEU A 812 23.25 -34.53 -42.06
CA LEU A 812 22.79 -33.39 -41.28
C LEU A 812 21.72 -33.86 -40.29
N GLN A 813 21.98 -33.70 -39.00
CA GLN A 813 21.06 -34.09 -37.94
C GLN A 813 20.57 -32.88 -37.15
N THR A 814 19.44 -33.04 -36.47
CA THR A 814 18.89 -32.02 -35.58
C THR A 814 18.91 -32.55 -34.16
N LEU A 815 19.63 -31.87 -33.28
CA LEU A 815 19.58 -32.11 -31.85
C LEU A 815 18.45 -31.26 -31.28
N THR A 816 17.50 -31.89 -30.62
CA THR A 816 16.34 -31.22 -30.04
C THR A 816 16.22 -31.56 -28.57
N VAL A 817 15.99 -30.55 -27.75
CA VAL A 817 15.52 -30.72 -26.38
C VAL A 817 14.04 -30.33 -26.36
N GLU A 818 13.19 -31.30 -26.05
CA GLU A 818 11.75 -31.08 -25.96
C GLU A 818 11.42 -30.00 -24.91
N LYS A 819 10.25 -29.38 -25.05
CA LYS A 819 9.81 -28.32 -24.15
C LYS A 819 9.78 -28.81 -22.69
N PHE A 820 10.55 -28.16 -21.82
CA PHE A 820 10.60 -28.50 -20.38
C PHE A 820 10.33 -27.28 -19.50
N VAL A 821 9.85 -27.54 -18.27
CA VAL A 821 9.53 -26.50 -17.27
C VAL A 821 10.72 -26.27 -16.35
N ILE A 822 11.08 -25.00 -16.16
CA ILE A 822 12.09 -24.55 -15.20
C ILE A 822 11.58 -24.76 -13.78
N LYS A 823 12.30 -25.58 -13.01
CA LYS A 823 11.93 -25.99 -11.65
C LYS A 823 12.38 -24.99 -10.60
N LYS A 824 13.50 -24.29 -10.86
CA LYS A 824 14.04 -23.27 -9.96
C LYS A 824 14.43 -22.00 -10.72
N THR A 825 14.16 -20.87 -10.10
CA THR A 825 14.63 -19.56 -10.57
C THR A 825 16.16 -19.53 -10.55
N GLY A 826 16.77 -19.04 -11.64
CA GLY A 826 18.21 -19.10 -11.81
C GLY A 826 18.72 -18.59 -13.16
N PHE A 827 19.86 -19.13 -13.59
CA PHE A 827 20.51 -18.85 -14.87
C PHE A 827 20.73 -20.16 -15.62
N VAL A 828 20.24 -20.25 -16.86
CA VAL A 828 20.50 -21.38 -17.74
C VAL A 828 21.61 -21.03 -18.72
N TYR A 829 22.60 -21.90 -18.83
CA TYR A 829 23.71 -21.80 -19.77
C TYR A 829 23.47 -22.80 -20.88
N ILE A 830 23.34 -22.32 -22.11
CA ILE A 830 23.09 -23.15 -23.30
C ILE A 830 24.27 -22.95 -24.25
N TYR A 831 24.89 -24.05 -24.67
CA TYR A 831 26.07 -23.98 -25.53
C TYR A 831 26.25 -25.26 -26.34
N THR A 832 26.89 -25.12 -27.50
CA THR A 832 27.41 -26.26 -28.27
C THR A 832 28.85 -26.56 -27.85
N SER A 833 29.21 -27.83 -27.74
CA SER A 833 30.56 -28.26 -27.34
C SER A 833 31.08 -29.43 -28.17
N ASN A 834 32.39 -29.60 -28.25
CA ASN A 834 33.04 -30.78 -28.83
C ASN A 834 34.33 -31.14 -28.08
N GLU A 835 34.38 -32.34 -27.53
CA GLU A 835 35.54 -32.92 -26.84
C GLU A 835 36.41 -33.81 -27.74
N SER A 836 35.89 -34.14 -28.92
CA SER A 836 36.53 -35.02 -29.90
C SER A 836 37.59 -34.26 -30.70
N GLY A 837 38.64 -34.97 -31.14
CA GLY A 837 39.60 -34.45 -32.13
C GLY A 837 39.04 -34.34 -33.56
N GLU A 838 37.81 -34.82 -33.79
CA GLU A 838 37.11 -34.73 -35.07
C GLU A 838 36.37 -33.40 -35.22
N ASN A 839 36.34 -32.85 -36.44
CA ASN A 839 35.57 -31.64 -36.72
C ASN A 839 34.07 -31.92 -36.67
N VAL A 840 33.37 -31.21 -35.80
CA VAL A 840 31.90 -31.18 -35.74
C VAL A 840 31.44 -29.77 -36.04
N TYR A 841 30.43 -29.66 -36.90
CA TYR A 841 29.88 -28.40 -37.36
C TYR A 841 28.49 -28.24 -36.79
N PHE A 842 28.22 -27.11 -36.12
CA PHE A 842 26.93 -26.74 -35.59
C PHE A 842 26.35 -25.56 -36.36
N ASP A 843 25.04 -25.56 -36.56
CA ASP A 843 24.34 -24.49 -37.27
C ASP A 843 22.96 -24.25 -36.65
N ASN A 844 22.42 -23.05 -36.81
CA ASN A 844 21.06 -22.69 -36.43
C ASN A 844 20.71 -23.10 -34.99
N LEU A 845 21.51 -22.68 -34.00
CA LEU A 845 21.16 -22.85 -32.58
C LEU A 845 19.97 -21.95 -32.26
N VAL A 846 18.84 -22.56 -31.93
CA VAL A 846 17.59 -21.88 -31.59
C VAL A 846 17.19 -22.19 -30.15
N VAL A 847 16.84 -21.14 -29.41
CA VAL A 847 16.31 -21.21 -28.05
C VAL A 847 14.95 -20.52 -28.02
N VAL A 848 13.91 -21.27 -27.71
CA VAL A 848 12.55 -20.74 -27.49
C VAL A 848 12.30 -20.68 -25.99
N HIS A 849 12.12 -19.47 -25.46
CA HIS A 849 11.84 -19.21 -24.06
C HIS A 849 10.42 -18.66 -23.91
N ASN A 850 9.54 -19.45 -23.30
CA ASN A 850 8.21 -18.97 -22.92
C ASN A 850 8.23 -18.66 -21.43
N ARG A 851 7.92 -17.41 -21.07
CA ARG A 851 7.88 -16.96 -19.68
C ARG A 851 6.67 -17.55 -18.97
N GLY A 852 6.87 -17.95 -17.72
CA GLY A 852 5.83 -18.35 -16.79
C GLY A 852 5.29 -17.16 -16.01
N PRO A 853 4.36 -17.41 -15.06
CA PRO A 853 3.69 -16.33 -14.34
C PRO A 853 4.59 -15.62 -13.31
N LEU A 854 5.67 -16.24 -12.81
CA LEU A 854 6.50 -15.61 -11.78
C LEU A 854 7.33 -14.44 -12.35
N LEU A 855 6.99 -13.21 -11.95
CA LEU A 855 7.71 -12.00 -12.36
C LEU A 855 8.74 -11.56 -11.31
N GLU A 856 8.40 -11.68 -10.03
CA GLU A 856 9.24 -11.24 -8.93
C GLU A 856 8.98 -12.08 -7.67
N GLU A 857 10.05 -12.29 -6.91
CA GLU A 857 10.05 -12.75 -5.52
C GLU A 857 10.87 -11.78 -4.66
N THR A 858 10.32 -11.38 -3.52
CA THR A 858 11.00 -10.50 -2.56
C THR A 858 10.95 -11.06 -1.15
N HIS A 859 12.06 -10.97 -0.45
CA HIS A 859 12.18 -11.31 0.97
C HIS A 859 12.72 -10.12 1.76
N TYR A 860 12.24 -9.94 2.98
CA TYR A 860 12.54 -8.75 3.78
C TYR A 860 13.15 -9.12 5.14
N TYR A 861 14.17 -8.36 5.54
CA TYR A 861 14.50 -8.19 6.95
C TYR A 861 13.30 -7.58 7.70
N PRO A 862 13.22 -7.71 9.04
CA PRO A 862 12.10 -7.19 9.82
C PRO A 862 11.73 -5.73 9.55
N PHE A 863 12.70 -4.84 9.33
CA PHE A 863 12.48 -3.40 9.05
C PHE A 863 12.37 -3.07 7.55
N GLY A 864 12.21 -4.07 6.69
CA GLY A 864 11.85 -3.85 5.28
C GLY A 864 13.01 -3.75 4.30
N LEU A 865 14.28 -3.90 4.73
CA LEU A 865 15.40 -4.12 3.81
C LEU A 865 15.17 -5.39 3.00
N THR A 866 15.38 -5.31 1.69
CA THR A 866 15.32 -6.49 0.83
C THR A 866 16.52 -7.39 1.07
N MET A 867 16.29 -8.69 1.25
CA MET A 867 17.32 -9.70 1.36
C MET A 867 17.91 -10.01 -0.02
N ALA A 868 18.94 -9.25 -0.39
CA ALA A 868 19.73 -9.52 -1.59
C ALA A 868 20.31 -10.95 -1.56
N GLY A 869 20.38 -11.59 -2.73
CA GLY A 869 20.88 -12.97 -2.89
C GLY A 869 19.80 -14.07 -2.77
N ILE A 870 18.64 -13.77 -2.17
CA ILE A 870 17.47 -14.68 -2.18
C ILE A 870 16.18 -14.00 -2.66
N SER A 871 16.25 -12.73 -3.05
CA SER A 871 15.18 -12.01 -3.75
C SER A 871 15.54 -11.91 -5.22
N SER A 872 14.54 -12.06 -6.10
CA SER A 872 14.76 -12.38 -7.50
C SER A 872 13.71 -11.79 -8.40
N ASN A 873 14.16 -11.13 -9.47
CA ASN A 873 13.29 -10.56 -10.50
C ASN A 873 13.56 -11.19 -11.85
N THR A 874 12.50 -11.32 -12.65
CA THR A 874 12.62 -11.68 -14.06
C THR A 874 13.27 -10.54 -14.83
N LEU A 875 14.12 -10.86 -15.80
CA LEU A 875 14.74 -9.85 -16.64
C LEU A 875 13.74 -9.39 -17.69
N LYS A 876 13.42 -8.10 -17.63
CA LYS A 876 12.53 -7.42 -18.56
C LYS A 876 13.26 -6.26 -19.21
N GLY A 877 12.90 -5.97 -20.45
CA GLY A 877 13.50 -4.86 -21.19
C GLY A 877 13.23 -3.51 -20.53
N VAL A 878 13.94 -2.48 -20.99
CA VAL A 878 13.91 -1.10 -20.47
C VAL A 878 12.52 -0.46 -20.42
N ASN A 879 11.56 -0.98 -21.20
CA ASN A 879 10.19 -0.48 -21.23
C ASN A 879 9.31 -1.03 -20.11
N TYR A 880 9.72 -2.08 -19.40
CA TYR A 880 8.97 -2.66 -18.30
C TYR A 880 8.92 -1.73 -17.10
N ALA A 881 7.72 -1.46 -16.59
CA ALA A 881 7.55 -0.71 -15.35
C ALA A 881 7.85 -1.64 -14.15
N GLU A 882 9.02 -1.47 -13.51
CA GLU A 882 9.37 -2.21 -12.29
C GLU A 882 8.28 -2.04 -11.22
N ASN A 883 7.99 -3.10 -10.45
CA ASN A 883 7.11 -2.96 -9.29
C ASN A 883 7.86 -2.16 -8.21
N LYS A 884 7.31 -1.02 -7.79
CA LYS A 884 7.84 -0.23 -6.68
C LYS A 884 7.05 -0.39 -5.38
N LYS A 885 5.90 -1.05 -5.42
CA LYS A 885 5.06 -1.32 -4.24
C LYS A 885 5.56 -2.59 -3.56
N LYS A 886 6.33 -2.43 -2.48
CA LYS A 886 7.08 -3.51 -1.82
C LYS A 886 6.63 -3.70 -0.37
N TYR A 887 7.41 -3.21 0.59
CA TYR A 887 7.18 -3.32 2.02
C TYR A 887 5.94 -2.52 2.46
N ASN A 888 5.06 -3.15 3.22
CA ASN A 888 3.71 -2.69 3.59
C ASN A 888 2.86 -2.17 2.41
N GLY A 889 3.17 -2.58 1.18
CA GLY A 889 2.53 -2.06 -0.04
C GLY A 889 2.96 -0.63 -0.42
N ASN A 890 3.98 -0.06 0.21
CA ASN A 890 4.43 1.31 -0.04
C ASN A 890 5.48 1.41 -1.17
N GLU A 891 5.58 2.60 -1.76
CA GLU A 891 6.42 2.84 -2.94
C GLU A 891 7.88 3.08 -2.53
N LEU A 892 8.80 2.22 -2.98
CA LEU A 892 10.23 2.43 -2.82
C LEU A 892 10.75 3.46 -3.83
N GLN A 893 11.36 4.52 -3.30
CA GLN A 893 12.09 5.54 -4.05
C GLN A 893 13.55 5.07 -4.22
N SER A 894 13.82 4.42 -5.35
CA SER A 894 15.15 3.93 -5.73
C SER A 894 15.41 4.09 -7.22
N LYS A 895 16.70 4.03 -7.59
CA LYS A 895 17.20 4.12 -8.98
C LYS A 895 16.69 5.35 -9.73
N GLU A 896 16.62 6.50 -9.08
CA GLU A 896 16.24 7.76 -9.73
C GLU A 896 17.27 8.25 -10.76
N PHE A 897 18.55 7.90 -10.57
CA PHE A 897 19.65 8.39 -11.38
C PHE A 897 20.19 7.31 -12.33
N SER A 898 20.73 7.72 -13.48
CA SER A 898 21.19 6.80 -14.53
C SER A 898 22.39 5.95 -14.13
N ASP A 899 23.10 6.31 -13.06
CA ASP A 899 24.15 5.48 -12.44
C ASP A 899 23.61 4.30 -11.60
N GLY A 900 22.28 4.16 -11.51
CA GLY A 900 21.58 3.12 -10.77
C GLY A 900 21.36 3.42 -9.30
N SER A 901 21.77 4.60 -8.82
CA SER A 901 21.57 5.01 -7.43
C SER A 901 20.24 5.75 -7.21
N GLY A 902 19.83 5.88 -5.95
CA GLY A 902 18.58 6.52 -5.57
C GLY A 902 18.54 6.94 -4.11
N LEU A 903 17.34 7.22 -3.61
CA LEU A 903 17.13 7.57 -2.19
C LEU A 903 17.14 6.34 -1.27
N GLU A 904 16.69 5.19 -1.77
CA GLU A 904 16.44 3.98 -0.98
C GLU A 904 15.49 4.22 0.21
N LEU A 905 14.45 5.04 -0.03
CA LEU A 905 13.46 5.44 0.96
C LEU A 905 12.05 5.00 0.55
N TYR A 906 11.24 4.56 1.48
CA TYR A 906 9.83 4.28 1.23
C TYR A 906 8.96 5.54 1.42
N ASP A 907 8.07 5.76 0.47
CA ASP A 907 7.01 6.75 0.58
C ASP A 907 5.78 6.12 1.25
N PHE A 908 5.56 6.50 2.50
CA PHE A 908 4.43 6.09 3.32
C PHE A 908 3.30 7.13 3.30
N ASN A 909 3.25 8.01 2.30
CA ASN A 909 2.31 9.11 2.14
C ASN A 909 2.49 10.24 3.15
N ALA A 910 2.24 9.99 4.45
CA ALA A 910 2.35 11.02 5.48
C ALA A 910 3.80 11.27 5.93
N ARG A 911 4.66 10.26 5.76
CA ARG A 911 6.06 10.29 6.13
C ARG A 911 6.91 9.52 5.12
N THR A 912 8.20 9.74 5.18
CA THR A 912 9.22 9.01 4.43
C THR A 912 9.99 8.11 5.40
N TYR A 913 10.09 6.83 5.05
CA TYR A 913 10.68 5.79 5.89
C TYR A 913 12.00 5.32 5.33
N ASP A 914 13.04 5.28 6.17
CA ASP A 914 14.32 4.69 5.83
C ASP A 914 14.43 3.28 6.40
N GLN A 915 14.31 2.31 5.50
CA GLN A 915 14.40 0.88 5.80
C GLN A 915 15.82 0.45 6.21
N GLN A 916 16.86 1.16 5.76
CA GLN A 916 18.26 0.81 6.03
C GLN A 916 18.59 1.06 7.50
N ILE A 917 17.98 2.09 8.10
CA ILE A 917 18.20 2.45 9.51
C ILE A 917 16.98 2.17 10.40
N GLY A 918 15.85 1.75 9.83
CA GLY A 918 14.65 1.32 10.55
C GLY A 918 13.79 2.45 11.15
N ARG A 919 13.82 3.67 10.59
CA ARG A 919 13.20 4.87 11.19
C ARG A 919 12.55 5.80 10.16
N PHE A 920 11.56 6.59 10.59
CA PHE A 920 11.06 7.71 9.78
C PHE A 920 11.99 8.92 9.84
N VAL A 921 11.98 9.74 8.79
CA VAL A 921 12.77 10.98 8.71
C VAL A 921 11.96 12.23 9.10
N GLN A 922 10.66 12.08 9.33
CA GLN A 922 9.77 13.10 9.91
C GLN A 922 9.15 12.60 11.22
N ILE A 923 8.75 13.57 12.06
CA ILE A 923 7.94 13.32 13.25
C ILE A 923 6.57 12.75 12.86
N ASP A 924 6.09 11.78 13.63
CA ASP A 924 4.74 11.24 13.50
C ASP A 924 3.67 12.34 13.69
N PRO A 925 2.80 12.59 12.69
CA PRO A 925 1.73 13.57 12.82
C PRO A 925 0.69 13.21 13.89
N LEU A 926 0.57 11.94 14.28
CA LEU A 926 -0.34 11.43 15.31
C LEU A 926 0.41 10.88 16.53
N ILE A 927 1.61 11.39 16.83
CA ILE A 927 2.41 10.95 18.01
C ILE A 927 1.67 11.08 19.35
N GLU A 928 0.66 11.94 19.43
CA GLU A 928 -0.17 12.19 20.62
C GLU A 928 -1.45 11.35 20.67
N ASP A 929 -1.67 10.50 19.67
CA ASP A 929 -2.83 9.62 19.60
C ASP A 929 -2.44 8.18 19.94
N GLY A 930 -3.31 7.49 20.67
CA GLY A 930 -3.23 6.03 20.86
C GLY A 930 -2.08 5.56 21.75
N GLY A 931 -1.57 6.40 22.65
CA GLY A 931 -0.51 6.03 23.60
C GLY A 931 0.90 6.02 23.00
N GLN A 932 1.09 6.64 21.83
CA GLN A 932 2.38 6.72 21.14
C GLN A 932 3.38 7.69 21.81
N GLU A 933 2.93 8.48 22.78
CA GLU A 933 3.74 9.46 23.54
C GLU A 933 4.87 8.80 24.34
N ILE A 934 4.79 7.48 24.57
CA ILE A 934 5.82 6.69 25.24
C ILE A 934 7.01 6.35 24.33
N LEU A 935 6.92 6.68 23.04
CA LEU A 935 7.92 6.33 22.02
C LEU A 935 8.61 7.57 21.44
N SER A 936 9.73 7.31 20.78
CA SER A 936 10.38 8.27 19.91
C SER A 936 9.40 8.76 18.82
N PRO A 937 9.33 10.07 18.52
CA PRO A 937 8.52 10.61 17.43
C PRO A 937 8.88 10.10 16.01
N TYR A 938 10.01 9.41 15.86
CA TYR A 938 10.51 8.87 14.59
C TYR A 938 10.46 7.34 14.52
N HIS A 939 9.85 6.69 15.51
CA HIS A 939 9.80 5.23 15.58
C HIS A 939 8.97 4.65 14.42
N PHE A 940 9.27 3.42 14.02
CA PHE A 940 8.46 2.65 13.08
C PHE A 940 7.78 1.47 13.80
N SER A 941 6.47 1.32 13.63
CA SER A 941 5.71 0.14 14.09
C SER A 941 5.97 -0.26 15.54
N PHE A 942 6.00 0.68 16.50
CA PHE A 942 6.34 0.44 17.91
C PHE A 942 7.70 -0.26 18.15
N ASN A 943 8.64 -0.19 17.19
CA ASN A 943 9.86 -1.02 17.15
C ASN A 943 9.59 -2.54 17.15
N ASN A 944 8.41 -2.95 16.70
CA ASN A 944 8.00 -4.33 16.52
C ASN A 944 7.37 -4.52 15.12
N PRO A 945 8.19 -4.40 14.07
CA PRO A 945 7.72 -4.38 12.69
C PRO A 945 7.29 -5.76 12.16
N VAL A 946 7.43 -6.82 12.97
CA VAL A 946 6.95 -8.17 12.64
C VAL A 946 5.49 -8.37 13.05
N ARG A 947 5.02 -7.56 14.02
CA ARG A 947 3.64 -7.59 14.54
C ARG A 947 2.80 -6.44 14.01
N TYR A 948 3.40 -5.26 13.85
CA TYR A 948 2.69 -4.04 13.48
C TYR A 948 3.18 -3.51 12.13
N SER A 949 2.25 -2.99 11.34
CA SER A 949 2.51 -2.21 10.13
C SER A 949 2.02 -0.79 10.34
N ASP A 950 2.66 0.20 9.72
CA ASP A 950 2.17 1.58 9.66
C ASP A 950 1.93 1.98 8.20
N PRO A 951 0.88 1.47 7.52
CA PRO A 951 0.77 1.54 6.05
C PRO A 951 0.70 2.96 5.48
N ASP A 952 0.16 3.93 6.23
CA ASP A 952 -0.01 5.32 5.79
C ASP A 952 0.93 6.30 6.51
N GLY A 953 1.88 5.79 7.29
CA GLY A 953 2.87 6.59 7.99
C GLY A 953 2.26 7.50 9.06
N LYS A 954 1.09 7.19 9.59
CA LYS A 954 0.44 8.00 10.65
C LYS A 954 0.18 7.22 11.92
N CYS A 955 -0.04 5.92 11.84
CA CYS A 955 -0.54 5.16 12.98
C CYS A 955 -0.39 3.66 12.74
N PRO A 956 0.44 2.96 13.54
CA PRO A 956 0.67 1.54 13.36
C PRO A 956 -0.53 0.63 13.75
N PHE A 957 -1.62 1.21 14.28
CA PHE A 957 -2.85 0.49 14.61
C PHE A 957 -4.05 0.86 13.73
N CYS A 958 -3.99 1.98 12.99
CA CYS A 958 -5.18 2.58 12.39
C CYS A 958 -5.61 1.92 11.07
N ALA A 959 -4.74 1.10 10.47
CA ALA A 959 -5.05 0.29 9.29
C ALA A 959 -4.79 -1.22 9.48
N ALA A 960 -4.15 -1.62 10.59
CA ALA A 960 -3.82 -3.02 10.90
C ALA A 960 -4.83 -3.63 11.88
N ILE A 961 -6.10 -3.71 11.49
CA ILE A 961 -6.95 -4.78 12.02
C ILE A 961 -6.73 -5.99 11.10
N PRO A 962 -5.98 -7.04 11.50
CA PRO A 962 -5.74 -8.24 10.67
C PRO A 962 -7.00 -9.06 10.35
N PHE A 963 -8.20 -8.51 10.60
CA PHE A 963 -9.50 -9.18 10.44
C PHE A 963 -10.42 -8.59 9.36
N LEU A 964 -10.07 -7.49 8.70
CA LEU A 964 -10.91 -6.91 7.64
C LEU A 964 -10.17 -6.49 6.35
N PRO A 965 -9.18 -7.25 5.83
CA PRO A 965 -8.50 -6.85 4.60
C PRO A 965 -9.47 -6.70 3.40
N ALA A 966 -10.50 -7.55 3.27
CA ALA A 966 -11.41 -7.49 2.12
C ALA A 966 -12.33 -6.25 2.07
N ILE A 967 -12.60 -5.61 3.22
CA ILE A 967 -13.44 -4.41 3.27
C ILE A 967 -12.56 -3.16 3.31
N VAL A 968 -11.44 -3.19 4.04
CA VAL A 968 -10.53 -2.04 4.17
C VAL A 968 -9.66 -1.84 2.93
N ASP A 969 -9.18 -2.90 2.26
CA ASP A 969 -8.44 -2.75 1.00
C ASP A 969 -9.36 -2.30 -0.13
N GLY A 970 -10.63 -2.74 -0.11
CA GLY A 970 -11.68 -2.23 -1.01
C GLY A 970 -12.02 -0.77 -0.72
N ILE A 971 -12.08 -0.35 0.55
CA ILE A 971 -12.37 1.03 0.97
C ILE A 971 -11.15 1.96 0.76
N ALA A 972 -9.92 1.48 0.93
CA ALA A 972 -8.69 2.21 0.67
C ALA A 972 -8.43 2.36 -0.84
N ALA A 973 -8.75 1.33 -1.64
CA ALA A 973 -8.81 1.44 -3.10
C ALA A 973 -9.94 2.39 -3.54
N LEU A 974 -11.10 2.40 -2.87
CA LEU A 974 -12.12 3.43 -3.08
C LEU A 974 -11.60 4.83 -2.71
N GLY A 975 -10.85 4.99 -1.62
CA GLY A 975 -10.25 6.27 -1.22
C GLY A 975 -9.20 6.80 -2.19
N ALA A 976 -8.43 5.90 -2.81
CA ALA A 976 -7.48 6.22 -3.87
C ALA A 976 -8.12 6.39 -5.26
N ALA A 977 -9.39 6.02 -5.43
CA ALA A 977 -10.15 6.10 -6.68
C ALA A 977 -11.32 7.13 -6.66
N THR A 978 -11.54 7.82 -5.55
CA THR A 978 -12.66 8.76 -5.38
C THR A 978 -12.23 10.16 -4.96
N GLY A 979 -10.95 10.41 -4.67
CA GLY A 979 -10.52 11.69 -4.07
C GLY A 979 -11.21 12.04 -2.74
N VAL A 980 -11.91 11.10 -2.10
CA VAL A 980 -12.67 11.34 -0.87
C VAL A 980 -11.79 11.06 0.34
N THR A 981 -10.85 11.96 0.64
CA THR A 981 -10.05 11.86 1.88
C THR A 981 -10.88 12.27 3.11
N VAL A 982 -11.92 13.10 2.94
CA VAL A 982 -12.65 13.73 4.05
C VAL A 982 -13.72 12.81 4.68
N VAL A 983 -14.38 11.94 3.91
CA VAL A 983 -15.42 11.04 4.47
C VAL A 983 -14.79 9.82 5.17
N ILE A 984 -13.61 9.38 4.72
CA ILE A 984 -12.85 8.30 5.38
C ILE A 984 -12.42 8.76 6.78
N ILE A 985 -12.01 10.03 6.95
CA ILE A 985 -11.68 10.59 8.27
C ILE A 985 -12.89 10.55 9.21
N GLN A 986 -14.13 10.80 8.74
CA GLN A 986 -15.32 10.75 9.61
C GLN A 986 -15.79 9.33 9.96
N ALA A 987 -15.58 8.36 9.07
CA ALA A 987 -15.85 6.94 9.36
C ALA A 987 -14.79 6.35 10.31
N VAL A 988 -13.52 6.75 10.13
CA VAL A 988 -12.39 6.39 11.00
C VAL A 988 -12.49 7.10 12.36
N ASP A 989 -12.91 8.36 12.41
CA ASP A 989 -13.12 9.10 13.67
C ASP A 989 -14.25 8.51 14.52
N LYS A 990 -15.27 7.90 13.89
CA LYS A 990 -16.29 7.11 14.62
C LYS A 990 -15.78 5.74 15.07
N LEU A 991 -14.77 5.18 14.41
CA LEU A 991 -14.06 3.98 14.88
C LEU A 991 -13.10 4.31 16.05
N LYS A 992 -12.58 5.54 16.13
CA LYS A 992 -11.76 6.05 17.24
C LYS A 992 -12.54 6.23 18.56
N GLU A 993 -13.88 6.34 18.53
CA GLU A 993 -14.71 6.39 19.75
C GLU A 993 -14.89 5.03 20.43
N VAL A 994 -14.39 3.93 19.83
CA VAL A 994 -14.35 2.62 20.48
C VAL A 994 -13.17 2.61 21.46
N ASN A 995 -13.46 2.46 22.76
CA ASN A 995 -12.43 2.37 23.80
C ASN A 995 -11.71 1.02 23.71
N TRP A 996 -10.58 0.97 22.98
CA TRP A 996 -9.79 -0.24 22.74
C TRP A 996 -8.76 -0.55 23.86
N GLU A 997 -8.63 0.31 24.88
CA GLU A 997 -7.68 0.07 25.98
C GLU A 997 -7.97 -1.22 26.78
N GLY A 998 -9.24 -1.67 26.80
CA GLY A 998 -9.66 -2.87 27.51
C GLY A 998 -9.36 -4.21 26.82
N ALA A 999 -9.06 -4.20 25.51
CA ALA A 999 -8.92 -5.44 24.73
C ALA A 999 -7.49 -6.00 24.70
N PHE A 1000 -6.48 -5.22 25.08
CA PHE A 1000 -5.06 -5.59 24.92
C PHE A 1000 -4.20 -5.50 26.20
N ASN A 1001 -4.72 -4.92 27.28
CA ASN A 1001 -4.11 -5.02 28.60
C ASN A 1001 -4.67 -6.22 29.37
N GLY A 1002 -4.10 -7.41 29.13
CA GLY A 1002 -3.98 -8.54 30.08
C GLY A 1002 -5.01 -8.76 31.19
N ALA A 1003 -6.30 -8.54 30.96
CA ALA A 1003 -7.38 -8.81 31.91
C ALA A 1003 -8.43 -9.70 31.25
N ASN A 1004 -8.73 -10.83 31.89
CA ASN A 1004 -9.78 -11.77 31.50
C ASN A 1004 -11.10 -11.04 31.26
N VAL A 1005 -11.53 -10.91 30.01
CA VAL A 1005 -12.92 -10.57 29.68
C VAL A 1005 -13.54 -11.78 28.99
N GLY A 1006 -14.52 -12.38 29.66
CA GLY A 1006 -15.28 -13.52 29.14
C GLY A 1006 -16.03 -13.15 27.86
N SER A 1007 -16.09 -14.13 26.96
CA SER A 1007 -16.83 -14.15 25.70
C SER A 1007 -18.15 -13.35 25.71
N ALA A 1008 -18.21 -12.27 24.93
CA ALA A 1008 -19.46 -11.61 24.54
C ALA A 1008 -19.46 -11.39 23.01
N ASN A 1009 -20.51 -11.89 22.35
CA ASN A 1009 -20.76 -11.74 20.92
C ASN A 1009 -20.97 -10.27 20.55
N LEU A 1010 -20.13 -9.73 19.66
CA LEU A 1010 -20.33 -8.43 19.02
C LEU A 1010 -21.15 -8.59 17.74
N THR A 1011 -22.46 -8.41 17.82
CA THR A 1011 -23.33 -8.15 16.66
C THR A 1011 -23.24 -6.67 16.29
N PHE A 1012 -22.74 -6.36 15.08
CA PHE A 1012 -22.76 -5.00 14.53
C PHE A 1012 -24.16 -4.66 13.98
N ALA A 1013 -24.76 -3.58 14.49
CA ALA A 1013 -25.90 -2.90 13.88
C ALA A 1013 -25.63 -1.38 13.96
N PRO A 1014 -25.68 -0.60 12.86
CA PRO A 1014 -25.35 0.82 12.90
C PRO A 1014 -26.57 1.63 13.37
N GLN A 1015 -26.48 2.24 14.55
CA GLN A 1015 -27.37 3.32 14.99
C GLN A 1015 -26.52 4.44 15.61
N ILE A 1016 -26.44 5.57 14.91
CA ILE A 1016 -25.70 6.78 15.29
C ILE A 1016 -26.54 7.61 16.27
N THR A 1017 -26.03 7.94 17.47
CA THR A 1017 -26.50 9.11 18.25
C THR A 1017 -25.43 9.56 19.27
N LEU A 1018 -25.09 10.85 19.30
CA LEU A 1018 -23.97 11.47 20.04
C LEU A 1018 -24.32 12.03 21.45
N SER A 1019 -23.26 12.13 22.29
CA SER A 1019 -23.00 12.99 23.49
C SER A 1019 -23.36 12.51 24.92
N PRO A 1020 -22.75 13.09 25.99
CA PRO A 1020 -21.35 13.03 26.43
C PRO A 1020 -21.16 12.46 27.87
N SER A 1021 -19.90 12.28 28.27
CA SER A 1021 -19.28 11.51 29.37
C SER A 1021 -19.45 11.99 30.84
N GLU A 1022 -19.31 11.06 31.81
CA GLU A 1022 -18.64 11.25 33.12
C GLU A 1022 -18.30 9.89 33.79
N VAL A 1023 -17.15 9.82 34.47
CA VAL A 1023 -16.39 8.64 34.94
C VAL A 1023 -16.63 8.37 36.44
N LEU A 1024 -16.66 7.11 36.90
CA LEU A 1024 -16.09 6.69 38.21
C LEU A 1024 -15.98 5.15 38.40
N SER A 1025 -14.84 4.75 38.95
CA SER A 1025 -14.28 3.39 39.10
C SER A 1025 -14.72 2.63 40.35
N SER A 1026 -14.70 1.29 40.32
CA SER A 1026 -14.09 0.46 41.41
C SER A 1026 -14.01 -1.05 41.07
N LYS A 1027 -12.86 -1.64 41.43
CA LYS A 1027 -12.44 -3.05 41.36
C LYS A 1027 -13.25 -3.98 42.28
N THR A 1028 -13.41 -5.29 41.93
CA THR A 1028 -12.74 -6.45 42.59
C THR A 1028 -13.18 -7.83 42.07
N GLU A 1029 -12.16 -8.64 41.76
CA GLU A 1029 -11.95 -10.09 41.98
C GLU A 1029 -12.95 -11.18 41.56
N ASN A 1030 -12.45 -12.07 40.70
CA ASN A 1030 -12.98 -13.38 40.32
C ASN A 1030 -12.29 -14.50 41.12
N LYS A 1031 -13.03 -15.53 41.54
CA LYS A 1031 -12.53 -16.93 41.61
C LYS A 1031 -13.65 -17.97 41.43
N PRO A 1032 -13.32 -19.18 40.91
CA PRO A 1032 -14.17 -19.95 40.00
C PRO A 1032 -14.49 -21.38 40.48
N SER A 1033 -15.41 -22.07 39.79
CA SER A 1033 -15.64 -23.54 39.75
C SER A 1033 -17.13 -23.79 39.39
N GLY A 1034 -17.59 -24.72 38.56
CA GLY A 1034 -17.00 -25.83 37.84
C GLY A 1034 -18.13 -26.67 37.21
N ASN A 1035 -17.96 -27.03 35.93
CA ASN A 1035 -18.33 -28.29 35.25
C ASN A 1035 -19.61 -29.10 35.63
N LYS A 1036 -20.57 -29.25 34.69
CA LYS A 1036 -21.01 -30.52 34.04
C LYS A 1036 -22.49 -30.54 33.57
N THR A 1037 -22.65 -30.75 32.25
CA THR A 1037 -23.59 -31.64 31.51
C THR A 1037 -25.06 -31.82 31.95
N SER A 1038 -26.02 -31.59 31.02
CA SER A 1038 -26.83 -32.63 30.35
C SER A 1038 -28.12 -32.10 29.68
N ASN A 1039 -28.62 -32.90 28.74
CA ASN A 1039 -29.69 -32.68 27.74
C ASN A 1039 -31.12 -32.49 28.30
N ASN A 1040 -31.94 -31.72 27.57
CA ASN A 1040 -33.27 -32.09 27.00
C ASN A 1040 -34.22 -30.88 26.89
N ALA A 1041 -34.88 -30.77 25.73
CA ALA A 1041 -36.03 -29.91 25.46
C ALA A 1041 -37.34 -30.55 25.99
N PRO A 1042 -38.52 -29.94 25.82
CA PRO A 1042 -38.95 -28.57 26.17
C PRO A 1042 -40.23 -28.60 27.04
N ALA A 1043 -40.43 -27.64 27.95
CA ALA A 1043 -41.76 -27.38 28.53
C ALA A 1043 -41.87 -25.94 29.07
N SER A 1044 -43.03 -25.36 28.81
CA SER A 1044 -43.51 -24.06 29.23
C SER A 1044 -43.43 -23.82 30.74
N ASP A 1045 -42.91 -22.66 31.17
CA ASP A 1045 -43.30 -22.10 32.46
C ASP A 1045 -43.31 -20.57 32.47
N LYS A 1046 -44.42 -20.01 32.98
CA LYS A 1046 -44.57 -18.60 33.31
C LYS A 1046 -43.90 -18.41 34.67
N THR A 1047 -42.66 -17.98 34.68
CA THR A 1047 -42.02 -17.45 35.90
C THR A 1047 -41.38 -16.11 35.59
N SER A 1048 -41.71 -15.13 36.44
CA SER A 1048 -41.14 -13.79 36.44
C SER A 1048 -39.62 -13.88 36.62
N SER A 1049 -38.87 -13.69 35.54
CA SER A 1049 -37.43 -13.48 35.58
C SER A 1049 -37.13 -11.98 35.58
N ASP A 1050 -36.17 -11.64 36.43
CA ASP A 1050 -35.60 -10.32 36.73
C ASP A 1050 -35.69 -9.27 35.61
N LYS A 1051 -36.55 -8.27 35.77
CA LYS A 1051 -36.64 -7.10 34.87
C LYS A 1051 -35.76 -5.96 35.39
N THR A 1052 -34.50 -6.24 35.67
CA THR A 1052 -33.50 -5.20 35.97
C THR A 1052 -32.64 -4.97 34.74
N LYS A 1053 -32.65 -3.76 34.18
CA LYS A 1053 -31.84 -3.39 33.01
C LYS A 1053 -30.60 -2.63 33.43
N GLU A 1054 -29.51 -2.78 32.68
CA GLU A 1054 -28.23 -2.10 32.97
C GLU A 1054 -28.30 -0.58 32.85
N THR A 1055 -29.27 -0.02 32.10
CA THR A 1055 -29.44 1.43 31.98
C THR A 1055 -30.91 1.85 32.10
N SER A 1056 -31.12 3.06 32.64
CA SER A 1056 -32.45 3.69 32.75
C SER A 1056 -33.19 3.77 31.40
N ARG A 1057 -32.46 4.01 30.30
CA ARG A 1057 -33.04 4.07 28.94
C ARG A 1057 -33.54 2.71 28.47
N ALA A 1058 -32.80 1.64 28.74
CA ALA A 1058 -33.23 0.28 28.42
C ALA A 1058 -34.47 -0.13 29.24
N ALA A 1059 -34.51 0.21 30.53
CA ALA A 1059 -35.68 -0.05 31.38
C ALA A 1059 -36.92 0.70 30.91
N ARG A 1060 -36.78 1.97 30.50
CA ARG A 1060 -37.89 2.74 29.94
C ARG A 1060 -38.46 2.10 28.67
N ARG A 1061 -37.60 1.66 27.74
CA ARG A 1061 -38.04 1.02 26.48
C ARG A 1061 -38.74 -0.31 26.72
N GLU A 1062 -38.25 -1.10 27.67
CA GLU A 1062 -38.92 -2.34 28.07
C GLU A 1062 -40.27 -2.07 28.72
N ALA A 1063 -40.36 -1.09 29.63
CA ALA A 1063 -41.63 -0.70 30.23
C ALA A 1063 -42.65 -0.25 29.18
N MET A 1064 -42.22 0.52 28.18
CA MET A 1064 -43.05 0.92 27.03
C MET A 1064 -43.52 -0.29 26.22
N ARG A 1065 -42.63 -1.23 25.90
CA ARG A 1065 -42.97 -2.45 25.14
C ARG A 1065 -44.00 -3.29 25.87
N ASP A 1066 -43.79 -3.55 27.16
CA ASP A 1066 -44.72 -4.28 28.02
C ASP A 1066 -46.09 -3.60 28.11
N ALA A 1067 -46.10 -2.26 28.13
CA ALA A 1067 -47.33 -1.48 28.17
C ALA A 1067 -47.98 -1.29 26.79
N GLY A 1068 -47.43 -1.86 25.72
CA GLY A 1068 -47.93 -1.73 24.34
C GLY A 1068 -47.84 -0.31 23.79
N ILE A 1069 -46.79 0.43 24.14
CA ILE A 1069 -46.47 1.76 23.60
C ILE A 1069 -45.32 1.59 22.58
N PRO A 1070 -45.49 1.97 21.30
CA PRO A 1070 -44.41 1.88 20.32
C PRO A 1070 -43.19 2.69 20.76
N THR A 1071 -42.02 2.05 20.81
CA THR A 1071 -40.79 2.70 21.30
C THR A 1071 -40.25 3.80 20.38
N SER A 1072 -40.72 3.84 19.13
CA SER A 1072 -40.46 4.90 18.15
C SER A 1072 -41.42 6.09 18.25
N GLN A 1073 -42.54 5.97 18.99
CA GLN A 1073 -43.52 7.04 19.11
C GLN A 1073 -42.97 8.19 19.96
N GLN A 1074 -43.12 9.43 19.49
CA GLN A 1074 -42.79 10.63 20.27
C GLN A 1074 -43.88 10.91 21.33
N PRO A 1075 -43.51 11.33 22.55
CA PRO A 1075 -44.47 11.62 23.60
C PRO A 1075 -45.31 12.86 23.25
N SER A 1076 -46.60 12.82 23.56
CA SER A 1076 -47.51 13.97 23.41
C SER A 1076 -47.21 15.08 24.43
N SER A 1077 -46.59 14.73 25.56
CA SER A 1077 -46.04 15.69 26.53
C SER A 1077 -44.96 15.07 27.39
N GLN A 1078 -44.07 15.91 27.94
CA GLN A 1078 -43.01 15.51 28.86
C GLN A 1078 -42.93 16.48 30.04
N SER A 1079 -42.68 15.95 31.24
CA SER A 1079 -42.42 16.74 32.44
C SER A 1079 -41.35 16.10 33.33
N LYS A 1080 -40.76 16.88 34.25
CA LYS A 1080 -39.76 16.40 35.23
C LYS A 1080 -40.04 17.03 36.59
N ASN A 1081 -40.10 16.22 37.65
CA ASN A 1081 -40.22 16.68 39.03
C ASN A 1081 -39.24 15.92 39.95
N LYS A 1082 -39.34 16.13 41.27
CA LYS A 1082 -38.44 15.52 42.28
C LYS A 1082 -38.51 13.98 42.32
N SER A 1083 -39.57 13.37 41.80
CA SER A 1083 -39.78 11.91 41.77
C SER A 1083 -39.35 11.25 40.45
N GLY A 1084 -38.91 12.02 39.45
CA GLY A 1084 -38.41 11.51 38.17
C GLY A 1084 -39.01 12.22 36.95
N ARG A 1085 -38.72 11.68 35.76
CA ARG A 1085 -39.30 12.11 34.47
C ARG A 1085 -40.62 11.42 34.17
N GLU A 1086 -41.51 12.12 33.47
CA GLU A 1086 -42.76 11.58 32.95
C GLU A 1086 -42.93 11.90 31.46
N TYR A 1087 -43.46 10.92 30.72
CA TYR A 1087 -43.84 11.06 29.32
C TYR A 1087 -45.27 10.55 29.13
N THR A 1088 -46.08 11.30 28.40
CA THR A 1088 -47.45 10.89 28.07
C THR A 1088 -47.56 10.56 26.58
N TYR A 1089 -48.40 9.59 26.22
CA TYR A 1089 -48.62 9.09 24.88
C TYR A 1089 -50.12 8.91 24.62
N GLU A 1090 -50.57 9.15 23.39
CA GLU A 1090 -51.86 8.65 22.90
C GLU A 1090 -51.63 7.36 22.10
N THR A 1091 -52.26 6.27 22.51
CA THR A 1091 -52.17 4.97 21.82
C THR A 1091 -53.55 4.48 21.42
N THR A 1092 -53.65 3.63 20.40
CA THR A 1092 -54.93 3.04 19.99
C THR A 1092 -55.12 1.71 20.71
N GLY A 1093 -56.16 1.63 21.57
CA GLY A 1093 -56.50 0.41 22.29
C GLY A 1093 -57.33 -0.59 21.45
N PRO A 1094 -57.61 -1.79 22.00
CA PRO A 1094 -58.46 -2.78 21.34
C PRO A 1094 -59.85 -2.18 21.00
N GLY A 1095 -60.23 -2.23 19.72
CA GLY A 1095 -61.47 -1.62 19.22
C GLY A 1095 -61.34 -0.18 18.69
N GLY A 1096 -60.12 0.33 18.45
CA GLY A 1096 -59.89 1.59 17.73
C GLY A 1096 -60.07 2.86 18.57
N LYS A 1097 -60.35 2.73 19.87
CA LYS A 1097 -60.49 3.87 20.78
C LYS A 1097 -59.11 4.39 21.21
N LYS A 1098 -58.93 5.70 21.18
CA LYS A 1098 -57.73 6.37 21.71
C LYS A 1098 -57.68 6.21 23.23
N GLU A 1099 -56.53 5.81 23.74
CA GLU A 1099 -56.25 5.68 25.17
C GLU A 1099 -54.95 6.41 25.51
N GLN A 1100 -55.01 7.21 26.58
CA GLN A 1100 -53.84 7.92 27.11
C GLN A 1100 -53.01 7.00 28.00
N LYS A 1101 -51.73 6.87 27.68
CA LYS A 1101 -50.75 6.10 28.45
C LYS A 1101 -49.66 7.02 28.98
N SER A 1102 -49.10 6.69 30.13
CA SER A 1102 -47.98 7.45 30.72
C SER A 1102 -46.84 6.50 31.09
N VAL A 1103 -45.61 6.99 30.90
CA VAL A 1103 -44.34 6.32 31.20
C VAL A 1103 -43.60 7.18 32.22
N GLN A 1104 -43.40 6.60 33.40
CA GLN A 1104 -43.07 7.32 34.62
C GLN A 1104 -41.82 6.75 35.27
N GLN A 1105 -40.78 7.56 35.41
CA GLN A 1105 -39.61 7.21 36.24
C GLN A 1105 -39.99 7.39 37.70
N GLN A 1106 -39.59 6.46 38.55
CA GLN A 1106 -39.72 6.55 40.01
C GLN A 1106 -38.32 6.49 40.63
N THR A 1107 -37.82 7.63 41.08
CA THR A 1107 -36.51 7.74 41.75
C THR A 1107 -36.63 7.95 43.27
N GLN A 1108 -37.84 8.09 43.79
CA GLN A 1108 -38.13 8.35 45.22
C GLN A 1108 -39.39 7.61 45.72
N ASP A 1109 -39.57 6.35 45.36
CA ASP A 1109 -40.70 5.55 45.86
C ASP A 1109 -40.50 5.26 47.36
N LYS A 1110 -41.39 5.81 48.22
CA LYS A 1110 -41.37 5.58 49.68
C LYS A 1110 -41.59 4.12 50.07
N SER A 1111 -42.14 3.30 49.17
CA SER A 1111 -42.38 1.88 49.43
C SER A 1111 -41.21 0.96 49.04
N HIS A 1112 -40.23 1.47 48.27
CA HIS A 1112 -39.06 0.71 47.81
C HIS A 1112 -37.81 1.61 47.80
N PRO A 1113 -37.25 1.98 48.96
CA PRO A 1113 -36.05 2.81 49.03
C PRO A 1113 -34.84 2.02 48.49
N GLY A 1114 -34.37 2.36 47.28
CA GLY A 1114 -33.13 1.83 46.71
C GLY A 1114 -33.24 1.14 45.34
N GLN A 1115 -34.41 1.12 44.69
CA GLN A 1115 -34.55 0.55 43.33
C GLN A 1115 -35.21 1.56 42.38
N ALA A 1116 -34.39 2.29 41.64
CA ALA A 1116 -34.86 3.18 40.59
C ALA A 1116 -35.52 2.35 39.47
N HIS A 1117 -36.71 2.76 39.02
CA HIS A 1117 -37.48 1.98 38.04
C HIS A 1117 -38.35 2.85 37.15
N TRP A 1118 -38.77 2.28 36.03
CA TRP A 1118 -39.77 2.84 35.13
C TRP A 1118 -41.07 2.07 35.24
N GLU A 1119 -42.18 2.80 35.34
CA GLU A 1119 -43.52 2.25 35.20
C GLU A 1119 -44.19 2.78 33.94
N ALA A 1120 -44.96 1.94 33.24
CA ALA A 1120 -45.69 2.37 32.05
C ALA A 1120 -47.06 1.71 32.00
N GLY A 1121 -48.09 2.46 31.61
CA GLY A 1121 -49.43 1.90 31.49
C GLY A 1121 -50.50 2.93 31.16
N SER A 1122 -51.74 2.46 31.09
CA SER A 1122 -52.90 3.32 30.85
C SER A 1122 -53.20 4.19 32.05
N VAL A 1123 -53.60 5.44 31.79
CA VAL A 1123 -53.94 6.40 32.83
C VAL A 1123 -55.34 6.10 33.39
N LYS A 1124 -55.50 6.21 34.71
CA LYS A 1124 -56.80 6.15 35.41
C LYS A 1124 -57.54 7.45 35.18
N THR A 1125 -58.74 7.36 34.63
CA THR A 1125 -59.69 8.46 34.55
C THR A 1125 -60.77 8.32 35.64
N ASP A 1126 -61.44 9.42 36.00
CA ASP A 1126 -62.69 9.38 36.76
C ASP A 1126 -63.89 9.05 35.85
N ASP A 1127 -65.09 8.96 36.44
CA ASP A 1127 -66.33 8.63 35.74
C ASP A 1127 -66.74 9.72 34.72
N ALA A 1128 -66.10 10.90 34.77
CA ALA A 1128 -66.27 11.99 33.82
C ALA A 1128 -65.16 12.04 32.73
N GLY A 1129 -64.22 11.08 32.74
CA GLY A 1129 -63.14 10.98 31.76
C GLY A 1129 -61.90 11.82 32.07
N ASN A 1130 -61.83 12.50 33.22
CA ASN A 1130 -60.69 13.32 33.59
C ASN A 1130 -59.57 12.48 34.20
N VAL A 1131 -58.31 12.80 33.87
CA VAL A 1131 -57.13 12.11 34.40
C VAL A 1131 -57.01 12.29 35.92
N ARG A 1132 -56.98 11.18 36.65
CA ARG A 1132 -56.72 11.17 38.09
C ARG A 1132 -55.22 11.30 38.35
N THR A 1133 -54.79 12.32 39.07
CA THR A 1133 -53.38 12.51 39.46
C THR A 1133 -53.08 11.97 40.87
N ASN A 1134 -51.81 11.74 41.17
CA ASN A 1134 -51.28 11.37 42.47
C ASN A 1134 -50.78 12.61 43.24
N ASN A 1135 -50.30 12.42 44.47
CA ASN A 1135 -49.85 13.51 45.36
C ASN A 1135 -48.60 14.26 44.84
N TYR A 1136 -47.98 13.80 43.74
CA TYR A 1136 -46.88 14.44 43.03
C TYR A 1136 -47.35 15.10 41.72
N ASN A 1137 -48.67 15.27 41.55
CA ASN A 1137 -49.33 15.81 40.37
C ASN A 1137 -49.07 15.02 39.07
N ARG A 1138 -48.86 13.69 39.18
CA ARG A 1138 -48.67 12.78 38.03
C ARG A 1138 -49.91 11.93 37.81
N PRO A 1139 -50.28 11.58 36.58
CA PRO A 1139 -51.35 10.63 36.27
C PRO A 1139 -51.17 9.30 37.02
N LYS A 1140 -52.23 8.81 37.66
CA LYS A 1140 -52.23 7.47 38.26
C LYS A 1140 -52.37 6.44 37.16
N LEU A 1141 -51.49 5.44 37.13
CA LEU A 1141 -51.59 4.32 36.19
C LEU A 1141 -52.60 3.28 36.69
N LYS A 1142 -53.24 2.56 35.76
CA LYS A 1142 -54.06 1.36 36.02
C LYS A 1142 -53.18 0.25 36.65
N ASN A 1143 -53.83 -0.72 37.31
CA ASN A 1143 -53.12 -1.71 38.14
C ASN A 1143 -52.29 -2.70 37.30
N ASP A 1144 -52.60 -2.84 36.02
CA ASP A 1144 -51.92 -3.64 34.99
C ASP A 1144 -50.70 -2.93 34.38
N LYS A 1145 -50.14 -1.93 35.07
CA LYS A 1145 -48.93 -1.21 34.64
C LYS A 1145 -47.71 -2.13 34.56
N SER A 1146 -46.88 -1.92 33.55
CA SER A 1146 -45.52 -2.47 33.51
C SER A 1146 -44.64 -1.77 34.54
N LYS A 1147 -43.70 -2.51 35.11
CA LYS A 1147 -42.63 -2.02 35.99
C LYS A 1147 -41.31 -2.71 35.61
N VAL A 1148 -40.27 -1.90 35.38
CA VAL A 1148 -38.93 -2.35 35.00
C VAL A 1148 -37.89 -1.60 35.80
N ASN A 1149 -37.10 -2.33 36.58
CA ASN A 1149 -36.02 -1.77 37.41
C ASN A 1149 -34.77 -1.50 36.56
N TYR A 1150 -33.88 -0.65 37.06
CA TYR A 1150 -32.55 -0.48 36.47
C TYR A 1150 -31.49 -0.19 37.54
N ASN A 1151 -30.24 -0.49 37.21
CA ASN A 1151 -29.08 -0.12 38.03
C ASN A 1151 -28.75 1.35 37.72
N ASP A 1152 -28.65 2.18 38.76
CA ASP A 1152 -28.27 3.61 38.65
C ASP A 1152 -26.78 3.76 38.32
#